data_AF-A0A0G0LXU8-F1
#
_entry.id   AF-A0A0G0LXU8-F1
#
_cell.length_a   1.000
_cell.length_b   1.000
_cell.length_c   1.000
_cell.angle_alpha   90.00
_cell.angle_beta   90.00
_cell.angle_gamma   90.00
#
_symmetry.space_group_name_H-M   'P 1'
#
loop_
_entity.id
_entity.type
_entity.pdbx_description
1 polymer ?
#
loop_
_entity_poly.entity_id
_entity_poly.type
_entity_poly.pdbx_seq_one_letter_code
_entity_poly.pdbx_strand_id
1 'polypeptide(L)'
;MTKKAITADPATNASSLFQQGKFEKEITPRVDFDSLLEKATKNIGGRLGIFSEPVWNSEDAEASNIWITIENEKNPESFSITILDNGKGMGPRGRQSFMDVAMSLSKEKGFKRGRHGLGVKRMKADFRFCEIVDISADEKDDKMRVISFPWNDWLLKLQGDKSVSLAVNTLPRDPVKIGLPRNSTGVRIRLWGPQGRFYSISEVIDTLATYLAPWLAKKVLVSSDGQKWLLLKTREFIGERIEYEETHPTLGRIIVNLYLPKSTTEGDALRIGAIGPVCDFKDFKSYFPEHLRKRLPDVLDNPIVNGLIDVARFNEFSDAYRKSFDVSLFETPMMRDFVDFLEYQLSDQIEEKLGMVQDELSDEMQSRLMEEVAELCNVLGGERTAPVPQERPLILSVKNIEVLRGQKVAIAIRRHSTTIKKFEWDDTRSGGSIDTDEGKQVVYTAGDKVGEYELTCFDADRTETRATVNISIVPKFQLRISPSQATLEVGESITLHAKNVEDDSSGAINLRWRSDEPEGKFDATRGDIVTYTAGYQEGTYLITVYDRKKEPKQAIAAVTVVKERPERARKDDDSPSIVIEGIRYKLRARNVEKSPFLSWKAGDVTTKFVEIHINWKHSVLRQALEESRPACRQILIRQVLFHHLEIISDELQSPKTINDKMASLHEKIAQRLMEKD
;
A
#
# COMPACT_ATOMS: atom_id res chain seq x y z
N MET A 1 -67.45 4.78 27.58
CA MET A 1 -67.32 4.44 26.15
C MET A 1 -66.35 5.42 25.52
N THR A 2 -65.11 4.99 25.30
CA THR A 2 -64.12 5.78 24.55
C THR A 2 -63.34 4.80 23.70
N LYS A 3 -63.78 4.65 22.44
CA LYS A 3 -63.05 3.93 21.40
C LYS A 3 -61.76 4.73 21.15
N LYS A 4 -60.63 4.26 21.71
CA LYS A 4 -59.31 4.62 21.18
C LYS A 4 -59.21 3.98 19.80
N ALA A 5 -59.19 4.82 18.77
CA ALA A 5 -58.81 4.42 17.43
C ALA A 5 -57.39 3.85 17.52
N ILE A 6 -57.28 2.55 17.27
CA ILE A 6 -56.01 1.90 16.96
C ILE A 6 -55.68 2.38 15.55
N THR A 7 -54.84 3.40 15.46
CA THR A 7 -54.15 3.75 14.22
C THR A 7 -53.34 2.54 13.80
N ALA A 8 -53.67 1.96 12.64
CA ALA A 8 -52.98 0.84 12.06
C ALA A 8 -51.49 1.17 11.92
N ASP A 9 -50.65 0.31 12.50
CA ASP A 9 -49.20 0.34 12.39
C ASP A 9 -48.80 -0.01 10.93
N PRO A 10 -48.03 0.82 10.22
CA PRO A 10 -47.51 0.50 8.88
C PRO A 10 -46.64 -0.77 8.86
N ALA A 11 -46.26 -1.31 10.02
CA ALA A 11 -45.38 -2.46 10.21
C ALA A 11 -46.00 -3.86 9.92
N THR A 12 -47.24 -3.98 9.42
CA THR A 12 -47.89 -5.29 9.12
C THR A 12 -47.89 -5.73 7.66
N ASN A 13 -47.13 -5.07 6.78
CA ASN A 13 -46.96 -5.58 5.42
C ASN A 13 -45.83 -6.62 5.35
N ALA A 14 -46.15 -7.86 5.75
CA ALA A 14 -45.50 -9.01 5.12
C ALA A 14 -45.57 -8.78 3.60
N SER A 15 -44.46 -8.98 2.90
CA SER A 15 -44.41 -8.81 1.45
C SER A 15 -45.61 -9.47 0.77
N SER A 16 -46.15 -8.81 -0.26
CA SER A 16 -47.27 -9.34 -1.05
C SER A 16 -46.97 -10.74 -1.61
N LEU A 17 -45.70 -11.09 -1.83
CA LEU A 17 -45.29 -12.44 -2.22
C LEU A 17 -45.47 -13.44 -1.10
N PHE A 18 -45.01 -13.11 0.11
CA PHE A 18 -45.12 -14.01 1.26
C PHE A 18 -46.57 -14.33 1.59
N GLN A 19 -47.46 -13.34 1.52
CA GLN A 19 -48.90 -13.52 1.75
C GLN A 19 -49.61 -14.38 0.70
N GLN A 20 -49.08 -14.43 -0.53
CA GLN A 20 -49.62 -15.24 -1.62
C GLN A 20 -49.15 -16.70 -1.57
N GLY A 21 -48.08 -16.99 -0.82
CA GLY A 21 -47.45 -18.30 -0.80
C GLY A 21 -48.19 -19.31 0.08
N LYS A 22 -48.12 -20.59 -0.30
CA LYS A 22 -48.60 -21.69 0.54
C LYS A 22 -47.50 -22.12 1.49
N PHE A 23 -47.84 -22.25 2.78
CA PHE A 23 -46.92 -22.80 3.78
C PHE A 23 -46.34 -24.15 3.33
N GLU A 24 -45.01 -24.28 3.36
CA GLU A 24 -44.31 -25.53 3.05
C GLU A 24 -43.71 -26.13 4.32
N LYS A 25 -42.91 -25.35 5.05
CA LYS A 25 -42.25 -25.79 6.28
C LYS A 25 -41.87 -24.61 7.17
N GLU A 26 -41.54 -24.92 8.40
CA GLU A 26 -40.93 -23.97 9.32
C GLU A 26 -39.40 -24.11 9.33
N ILE A 27 -38.68 -23.00 9.45
CA ILE A 27 -37.23 -22.97 9.70
C ILE A 27 -36.99 -22.61 11.17
N THR A 28 -36.08 -23.33 11.80
CA THR A 28 -35.61 -23.02 13.15
C THR A 28 -34.15 -22.58 13.07
N PRO A 29 -33.84 -21.30 13.32
CA PRO A 29 -32.48 -20.80 13.41
C PRO A 29 -31.68 -21.57 14.47
N ARG A 30 -30.40 -21.84 14.19
CA ARG A 30 -29.48 -22.48 15.14
C ARG A 30 -28.31 -21.56 15.45
N VAL A 31 -27.70 -21.69 16.63
CA VAL A 31 -26.49 -20.96 17.02
C VAL A 31 -25.40 -21.96 17.40
N ASP A 32 -24.19 -21.72 16.90
CA ASP A 32 -22.96 -22.25 17.47
C ASP A 32 -22.39 -21.21 18.46
N PHE A 33 -22.59 -21.46 19.76
CA PHE A 33 -22.26 -20.50 20.83
C PHE A 33 -20.75 -20.33 21.03
N ASP A 34 -19.97 -21.40 20.84
CA ASP A 34 -18.51 -21.37 20.98
C ASP A 34 -17.90 -20.51 19.86
N SER A 35 -18.40 -20.71 18.64
CA SER A 35 -18.10 -19.83 17.52
C SER A 35 -18.60 -18.40 17.73
N LEU A 36 -19.75 -18.20 18.38
CA LEU A 36 -20.38 -16.87 18.53
C LEU A 36 -19.51 -15.92 19.36
N LEU A 37 -18.95 -16.41 20.47
CA LEU A 37 -18.13 -15.63 21.40
C LEU A 37 -16.82 -15.16 20.75
N GLU A 38 -16.18 -16.04 19.99
CA GLU A 38 -14.96 -15.74 19.23
C GLU A 38 -15.21 -14.73 18.09
N LYS A 39 -16.42 -14.74 17.54
CA LYS A 39 -16.85 -13.92 16.39
C LYS A 39 -17.46 -12.58 16.78
N ALA A 40 -17.89 -12.39 18.04
CA ALA A 40 -18.45 -11.13 18.54
C ALA A 40 -17.39 -10.04 18.77
N THR A 41 -16.11 -10.43 18.84
CA THR A 41 -14.97 -9.56 19.20
C THR A 41 -14.10 -9.14 18.02
N LYS A 42 -14.41 -9.57 16.78
CA LYS A 42 -13.57 -9.32 15.57
C LYS A 42 -14.32 -8.51 14.51
N ASN A 43 -13.60 -7.63 13.81
CA ASN A 43 -14.14 -6.62 12.87
C ASN A 43 -15.02 -7.23 11.76
N ILE A 44 -16.27 -6.78 11.65
CA ILE A 44 -17.34 -7.34 10.80
C ILE A 44 -17.38 -6.61 9.45
N GLY A 45 -16.32 -6.74 8.65
CA GLY A 45 -16.32 -6.31 7.25
C GLY A 45 -16.50 -4.81 6.99
N GLY A 46 -16.21 -3.95 7.97
CA GLY A 46 -16.29 -2.49 7.81
C GLY A 46 -17.72 -1.95 7.62
N ARG A 47 -17.83 -0.78 6.99
CA ARG A 47 -19.12 -0.08 6.81
C ARG A 47 -20.01 -0.77 5.76
N LEU A 48 -19.43 -1.27 4.67
CA LEU A 48 -20.14 -1.89 3.54
C LEU A 48 -20.25 -3.43 3.61
N GLY A 49 -19.96 -4.04 4.77
CA GLY A 49 -20.09 -5.49 4.98
C GLY A 49 -21.46 -6.08 4.66
N ILE A 50 -22.52 -5.27 4.72
CA ILE A 50 -23.88 -5.68 4.33
C ILE A 50 -24.02 -6.02 2.85
N PHE A 51 -23.14 -5.48 2.00
CA PHE A 51 -23.13 -5.73 0.56
C PHE A 51 -22.06 -6.75 0.18
N SER A 52 -20.85 -6.63 0.74
CA SER A 52 -19.72 -7.47 0.32
C SER A 52 -19.94 -8.94 0.62
N GLU A 53 -20.53 -9.29 1.77
CA GLU A 53 -20.80 -10.69 2.11
C GLU A 53 -21.83 -11.35 1.17
N PRO A 54 -23.02 -10.76 0.91
CA PRO A 54 -23.93 -11.28 -0.11
C PRO A 54 -23.30 -11.38 -1.50
N VAL A 55 -22.51 -10.40 -1.93
CA VAL A 55 -21.84 -10.43 -3.24
C VAL A 55 -20.91 -11.64 -3.37
N TRP A 56 -20.15 -11.97 -2.31
CA TRP A 56 -19.33 -13.18 -2.30
C TRP A 56 -20.15 -14.47 -2.27
N ASN A 57 -21.27 -14.50 -1.55
CA ASN A 57 -22.17 -15.67 -1.54
C ASN A 57 -22.81 -15.89 -2.93
N SER A 58 -23.16 -14.82 -3.64
CA SER A 58 -23.66 -14.89 -5.01
C SER A 58 -22.59 -15.44 -5.96
N GLU A 59 -21.33 -15.07 -5.76
CA GLU A 59 -20.20 -15.66 -6.51
C GLU A 59 -20.04 -17.16 -6.24
N ASP A 60 -20.11 -17.60 -4.98
CA ASP A 60 -20.07 -19.02 -4.61
C ASP A 60 -21.25 -19.81 -5.20
N ALA A 61 -22.35 -19.11 -5.49
CA ALA A 61 -23.52 -19.63 -6.19
C ALA A 61 -23.38 -19.55 -7.72
N GLU A 62 -22.20 -19.19 -8.24
CA GLU A 62 -21.87 -19.05 -9.66
C GLU A 62 -22.71 -17.97 -10.37
N ALA A 63 -23.05 -16.89 -9.66
CA ALA A 63 -23.73 -15.75 -10.27
C ALA A 63 -22.86 -15.09 -11.34
N SER A 64 -23.49 -14.75 -12.46
CA SER A 64 -22.86 -13.96 -13.52
C SER A 64 -23.08 -12.46 -13.31
N ASN A 65 -24.21 -12.08 -12.70
CA ASN A 65 -24.59 -10.71 -12.40
C ASN A 65 -25.17 -10.62 -10.99
N ILE A 66 -24.84 -9.53 -10.31
CA ILE A 66 -25.29 -9.20 -8.96
C ILE A 66 -25.81 -7.77 -8.99
N TRP A 67 -27.06 -7.59 -8.61
CA TRP A 67 -27.78 -6.33 -8.65
C TRP A 67 -28.06 -5.83 -7.24
N ILE A 68 -27.73 -4.57 -6.97
CA ILE A 68 -27.99 -3.89 -5.71
C ILE A 68 -28.91 -2.71 -6.00
N THR A 69 -30.12 -2.72 -5.45
CA THR A 69 -31.05 -1.60 -5.52
C THR A 69 -31.14 -0.92 -4.16
N ILE A 70 -30.97 0.39 -4.14
CA ILE A 70 -31.18 1.24 -2.95
C ILE A 70 -32.35 2.17 -3.24
N GLU A 71 -33.52 1.84 -2.71
CA GLU A 71 -34.74 2.61 -2.92
C GLU A 71 -34.92 3.64 -1.81
N ASN A 72 -35.43 4.81 -2.19
CA ASN A 72 -35.84 5.85 -1.25
C ASN A 72 -34.72 6.30 -0.28
N GLU A 73 -33.49 6.49 -0.77
CA GLU A 73 -32.31 6.88 0.04
C GLU A 73 -32.54 8.13 0.93
N LYS A 74 -33.50 8.98 0.56
CA LYS A 74 -33.85 10.23 1.27
C LYS A 74 -35.04 10.10 2.22
N ASN A 75 -35.76 8.97 2.22
CA ASN A 75 -36.94 8.75 3.05
C ASN A 75 -36.74 7.54 3.98
N PRO A 76 -36.44 7.78 5.27
CA PRO A 76 -36.26 6.73 6.26
C PRO A 76 -37.39 5.70 6.37
N GLU A 77 -38.64 6.12 6.17
CA GLU A 77 -39.81 5.26 6.37
C GLU A 77 -39.99 4.25 5.23
N SER A 78 -39.52 4.59 4.03
CA SER A 78 -39.63 3.74 2.84
C SER A 78 -38.28 3.26 2.30
N PHE A 79 -37.18 3.54 3.01
CA PHE A 79 -35.83 3.11 2.66
C PHE A 79 -35.73 1.59 2.61
N SER A 80 -35.24 1.06 1.48
CA SER A 80 -35.02 -0.37 1.33
C SER A 80 -33.80 -0.68 0.49
N ILE A 81 -33.17 -1.82 0.78
CA ILE A 81 -32.08 -2.37 0.00
C ILE A 81 -32.53 -3.71 -0.56
N THR A 82 -32.30 -3.93 -1.84
CA THR A 82 -32.48 -5.23 -2.49
C THR A 82 -31.16 -5.69 -3.06
N ILE A 83 -30.75 -6.92 -2.74
CA ILE A 83 -29.62 -7.61 -3.35
C ILE A 83 -30.19 -8.79 -4.12
N LEU A 84 -29.90 -8.86 -5.41
CA LEU A 84 -30.42 -9.85 -6.34
C LEU A 84 -29.26 -10.49 -7.09
N ASP A 85 -29.24 -11.81 -7.24
CA ASP A 85 -28.27 -12.51 -8.09
C ASP A 85 -28.96 -13.54 -8.98
N ASN A 86 -28.28 -13.91 -10.07
CA ASN A 86 -28.70 -14.95 -11.01
C ASN A 86 -27.94 -16.28 -10.84
N GLY A 87 -27.44 -16.58 -9.65
CA GLY A 87 -26.73 -17.81 -9.35
C GLY A 87 -27.65 -19.02 -9.29
N LYS A 88 -27.14 -20.13 -8.73
CA LYS A 88 -27.86 -21.40 -8.59
C LYS A 88 -28.98 -21.40 -7.53
N GLY A 89 -29.14 -20.30 -6.79
CA GLY A 89 -30.04 -20.24 -5.63
C GLY A 89 -29.47 -20.92 -4.37
N MET A 90 -30.20 -20.85 -3.26
CA MET A 90 -29.75 -21.36 -1.95
C MET A 90 -30.06 -22.85 -1.73
N GLY A 91 -31.25 -23.30 -2.18
CA GLY A 91 -31.75 -24.64 -1.91
C GLY A 91 -32.11 -24.86 -0.42
N PRO A 92 -32.61 -26.05 -0.03
CA PRO A 92 -33.12 -26.30 1.32
C PRO A 92 -32.09 -26.08 2.41
N ARG A 93 -30.85 -26.49 2.14
CA ARG A 93 -29.73 -26.35 3.08
C ARG A 93 -29.29 -24.89 3.14
N GLY A 94 -29.08 -24.22 2.01
CA GLY A 94 -28.65 -22.83 2.00
C GLY A 94 -29.63 -21.89 2.70
N ARG A 95 -30.94 -22.11 2.53
CA ARG A 95 -31.98 -21.36 3.27
C ARG A 95 -31.87 -21.56 4.79
N GLN A 96 -31.62 -22.78 5.24
CA GLN A 96 -31.38 -23.03 6.67
C GLN A 96 -30.13 -22.32 7.16
N SER A 97 -29.02 -22.37 6.41
CA SER A 97 -27.76 -21.77 6.82
C SER A 97 -27.72 -20.25 6.72
N PHE A 98 -28.56 -19.65 5.87
CA PHE A 98 -28.83 -18.22 5.96
C PHE A 98 -29.49 -17.86 7.29
N MET A 99 -30.31 -18.73 7.86
CA MET A 99 -31.02 -18.44 9.11
C MET A 99 -30.18 -18.78 10.35
N ASP A 100 -29.17 -19.64 10.22
CA ASP A 100 -28.30 -20.02 11.31
C ASP A 100 -27.25 -18.94 11.63
N VAL A 101 -26.89 -18.81 12.90
CA VAL A 101 -25.84 -17.92 13.38
C VAL A 101 -24.59 -18.71 13.63
N ALA A 102 -23.46 -18.22 13.10
CA ALA A 102 -22.15 -18.80 13.34
C ALA A 102 -21.98 -20.24 12.80
N MET A 103 -22.94 -20.77 12.04
CA MET A 103 -22.91 -22.07 11.39
C MET A 103 -22.89 -21.91 9.87
N SER A 104 -22.05 -22.68 9.16
CA SER A 104 -22.07 -22.71 7.69
C SER A 104 -21.88 -24.12 7.11
N LEU A 105 -22.49 -24.35 5.95
CA LEU A 105 -22.45 -25.60 5.16
C LEU A 105 -21.12 -25.88 4.47
N SER A 106 -20.23 -24.89 4.39
CA SER A 106 -18.93 -24.98 3.71
C SER A 106 -17.95 -25.96 4.37
N LYS A 107 -18.27 -26.52 5.55
CA LYS A 107 -17.49 -27.63 6.13
C LYS A 107 -17.60 -28.94 5.33
N GLU A 108 -18.70 -29.18 4.60
CA GLU A 108 -18.95 -30.49 3.93
C GLU A 108 -18.44 -30.59 2.49
N LYS A 109 -18.19 -29.47 1.80
CA LYS A 109 -17.66 -29.43 0.44
C LYS A 109 -16.45 -28.50 0.43
N GLY A 110 -15.25 -29.05 0.31
CA GLY A 110 -13.97 -28.33 0.34
C GLY A 110 -13.73 -27.35 -0.82
N PHE A 111 -14.78 -26.77 -1.43
CA PHE A 111 -14.67 -25.84 -2.54
C PHE A 111 -15.62 -24.62 -2.45
N LYS A 112 -16.30 -24.39 -1.31
CA LYS A 112 -17.22 -23.24 -1.13
C LYS A 112 -16.70 -22.26 -0.07
N ARG A 113 -16.78 -20.94 -0.31
CA ARG A 113 -16.49 -19.92 0.70
C ARG A 113 -17.70 -19.70 1.62
N GLY A 114 -17.41 -19.01 2.72
CA GLY A 114 -18.34 -18.73 3.81
C GLY A 114 -18.29 -19.79 4.91
N ARG A 115 -17.36 -19.74 5.86
CA ARG A 115 -17.33 -20.65 7.03
C ARG A 115 -18.04 -20.10 8.29
N HIS A 116 -18.68 -18.92 8.25
CA HIS A 116 -19.11 -18.25 9.50
C HIS A 116 -20.53 -17.74 9.66
N GLY A 117 -21.38 -17.65 8.63
CA GLY A 117 -22.79 -17.24 8.82
C GLY A 117 -22.98 -15.94 9.62
N LEU A 118 -22.23 -14.87 9.28
CA LEU A 118 -22.26 -13.58 10.01
C LEU A 118 -23.01 -12.46 9.29
N GLY A 119 -23.25 -12.54 7.98
CA GLY A 119 -23.92 -11.47 7.22
C GLY A 119 -25.31 -11.12 7.73
N VAL A 120 -25.99 -12.14 8.24
CA VAL A 120 -27.30 -12.07 8.89
C VAL A 120 -27.27 -11.17 10.13
N LYS A 121 -26.16 -11.17 10.88
CA LYS A 121 -25.98 -10.29 12.05
C LYS A 121 -25.94 -8.82 11.64
N ARG A 122 -25.30 -8.50 10.51
CA ARG A 122 -25.18 -7.11 10.06
C ARG A 122 -26.49 -6.60 9.48
N MET A 123 -27.16 -7.42 8.68
CA MET A 123 -28.51 -7.11 8.19
C MET A 123 -29.47 -6.86 9.36
N LYS A 124 -29.40 -7.66 10.43
CA LYS A 124 -30.16 -7.47 11.67
C LYS A 124 -29.80 -6.20 12.43
N ALA A 125 -28.54 -5.77 12.42
CA ALA A 125 -28.11 -4.56 13.12
C ALA A 125 -28.62 -3.29 12.42
N ASP A 126 -28.70 -3.32 11.09
CA ASP A 126 -29.00 -2.12 10.29
C ASP A 126 -30.49 -2.03 9.88
N PHE A 127 -31.25 -3.14 9.89
CA PHE A 127 -32.65 -3.20 9.43
C PHE A 127 -33.58 -3.94 10.39
N ARG A 128 -34.89 -3.67 10.30
CA ARG A 128 -35.95 -4.33 11.08
C ARG A 128 -36.52 -5.57 10.42
N PHE A 129 -36.49 -5.63 9.10
CA PHE A 129 -37.16 -6.69 8.34
C PHE A 129 -36.27 -7.26 7.25
N CYS A 130 -36.51 -8.54 6.92
CA CYS A 130 -35.85 -9.26 5.85
C CYS A 130 -36.88 -10.08 5.05
N GLU A 131 -36.70 -10.11 3.74
CA GLU A 131 -37.35 -11.06 2.85
C GLU A 131 -36.29 -11.73 1.97
N ILE A 132 -36.43 -13.04 1.81
CA ILE A 132 -35.62 -13.86 0.92
C ILE A 132 -36.57 -14.53 -0.06
N VAL A 133 -36.27 -14.42 -1.35
CA VAL A 133 -36.87 -15.26 -2.38
C VAL A 133 -35.78 -16.11 -3.01
N ASP A 134 -35.98 -17.42 -3.01
CA ASP A 134 -35.04 -18.40 -3.53
C ASP A 134 -35.67 -19.21 -4.67
N ILE A 135 -34.96 -19.23 -5.80
CA ILE A 135 -35.24 -20.07 -6.96
C ILE A 135 -34.01 -20.94 -7.18
N SER A 136 -34.03 -22.16 -6.64
CA SER A 136 -32.85 -23.02 -6.60
C SER A 136 -32.79 -24.02 -7.76
N ALA A 137 -31.60 -24.23 -8.30
CA ALA A 137 -31.30 -25.31 -9.24
C ALA A 137 -31.27 -26.69 -8.56
N ASP A 138 -31.03 -26.74 -7.24
CA ASP A 138 -30.97 -27.98 -6.46
C ASP A 138 -32.37 -28.57 -6.21
N GLU A 139 -33.42 -27.79 -6.47
CA GLU A 139 -34.81 -28.19 -6.29
C GLU A 139 -35.51 -28.26 -7.65
N LYS A 140 -35.90 -29.47 -8.05
CA LYS A 140 -36.56 -29.73 -9.34
C LYS A 140 -38.06 -29.45 -9.33
N ASP A 141 -38.61 -28.95 -8.22
CA ASP A 141 -39.99 -28.53 -8.19
C ASP A 141 -40.10 -27.11 -8.76
N ASP A 142 -41.06 -26.90 -9.66
CA ASP A 142 -41.25 -25.64 -10.39
C ASP A 142 -41.85 -24.55 -9.49
N LYS A 143 -41.12 -24.23 -8.41
CA LYS A 143 -41.54 -23.34 -7.34
C LYS A 143 -40.44 -22.35 -7.00
N MET A 144 -40.86 -21.22 -6.47
CA MET A 144 -40.00 -20.31 -5.73
C MET A 144 -40.41 -20.30 -4.26
N ARG A 145 -39.44 -20.08 -3.38
CA ARG A 145 -39.64 -20.12 -1.94
C ARG A 145 -39.40 -18.74 -1.34
N VAL A 146 -40.33 -18.30 -0.51
CA VAL A 146 -40.32 -16.98 0.11
C VAL A 146 -40.26 -17.14 1.62
N ILE A 147 -39.31 -16.46 2.24
CA ILE A 147 -39.16 -16.36 3.68
C ILE A 147 -39.20 -14.88 4.00
N SER A 148 -40.16 -14.43 4.81
CA SER A 148 -40.25 -13.03 5.23
C SER A 148 -40.48 -12.97 6.73
N PHE A 149 -39.68 -12.14 7.42
CA PHE A 149 -39.71 -12.06 8.88
C PHE A 149 -39.14 -10.73 9.37
N PRO A 150 -39.66 -10.20 10.50
CA PRO A 150 -38.92 -9.20 11.26
C PRO A 150 -37.75 -9.86 12.00
N TRP A 151 -36.65 -9.14 12.16
CA TRP A 151 -35.47 -9.66 12.86
C TRP A 151 -35.73 -9.98 14.33
N ASN A 152 -36.72 -9.34 14.95
CA ASN A 152 -37.15 -9.65 16.31
C ASN A 152 -37.75 -11.06 16.40
N ASP A 153 -38.57 -11.46 15.43
CA ASP A 153 -39.16 -12.80 15.37
C ASP A 153 -38.08 -13.85 15.17
N TRP A 154 -37.09 -13.56 14.31
CA TRP A 154 -35.92 -14.41 14.15
C TRP A 154 -35.14 -14.58 15.45
N LEU A 155 -34.94 -13.50 16.21
CA LEU A 155 -34.24 -13.52 17.51
C LEU A 155 -35.02 -14.31 18.56
N LEU A 156 -36.33 -14.10 18.67
CA LEU A 156 -37.20 -14.85 19.58
C LEU A 156 -37.18 -16.34 19.23
N LYS A 157 -37.29 -16.68 17.94
CA LYS A 157 -37.22 -18.07 17.49
C LYS A 157 -35.87 -18.70 17.81
N LEU A 158 -34.78 -17.95 17.66
CA LEU A 158 -33.44 -18.39 18.01
C LEU A 158 -33.25 -18.62 19.52
N GLN A 159 -33.97 -17.87 20.36
CA GLN A 159 -34.04 -18.07 21.82
C GLN A 159 -34.94 -19.24 22.23
N GLY A 160 -35.51 -19.97 21.26
CA GLY A 160 -36.37 -21.12 21.51
C GLY A 160 -37.84 -20.77 21.73
N ASP A 161 -38.26 -19.53 21.47
CA ASP A 161 -39.66 -19.15 21.57
C ASP A 161 -40.51 -19.88 20.52
N LYS A 162 -41.52 -20.61 21.00
CA LYS A 162 -42.44 -21.39 20.17
C LYS A 162 -43.64 -20.58 19.68
N SER A 163 -43.86 -19.37 20.21
CA SER A 163 -44.95 -18.49 19.80
C SER A 163 -44.72 -17.84 18.44
N VAL A 164 -43.46 -17.79 17.99
CA VAL A 164 -43.07 -17.24 16.70
C VAL A 164 -42.81 -18.37 15.71
N SER A 165 -43.22 -18.17 14.45
CA SER A 165 -42.92 -19.11 13.37
C SER A 165 -42.23 -18.42 12.20
N LEU A 166 -41.10 -19.00 11.75
CA LEU A 166 -40.40 -18.56 10.55
C LEU A 166 -40.76 -19.51 9.41
N ALA A 167 -41.84 -19.19 8.71
CA ALA A 167 -42.34 -20.03 7.64
C ALA A 167 -41.56 -19.85 6.33
N VAL A 168 -41.36 -20.96 5.64
CA VAL A 168 -41.03 -21.01 4.22
C VAL A 168 -42.34 -21.21 3.47
N ASN A 169 -42.71 -20.23 2.67
CA ASN A 169 -43.86 -20.31 1.80
C ASN A 169 -43.42 -20.61 0.37
N THR A 170 -44.24 -21.35 -0.37
CA THR A 170 -44.01 -21.69 -1.77
C THR A 170 -44.97 -20.96 -2.68
N LEU A 171 -44.46 -20.54 -3.84
CA LEU A 171 -45.21 -19.97 -4.94
C LEU A 171 -44.86 -20.70 -6.24
N PRO A 172 -45.74 -20.67 -7.26
CA PRO A 172 -45.35 -21.07 -8.61
C PRO A 172 -44.08 -20.33 -9.04
N ARG A 173 -43.19 -21.01 -9.76
CA ARG A 173 -41.94 -20.41 -10.24
C ARG A 173 -42.25 -19.23 -11.17
N ASP A 174 -41.80 -18.05 -10.77
CA ASP A 174 -41.87 -16.84 -11.60
C ASP A 174 -40.63 -15.96 -11.35
N PRO A 175 -39.52 -16.22 -12.07
CA PRO A 175 -38.28 -15.46 -11.88
C PRO A 175 -38.46 -13.98 -12.25
N VAL A 176 -39.36 -13.67 -13.18
CA VAL A 176 -39.63 -12.30 -13.63
C VAL A 176 -40.23 -11.48 -12.49
N LYS A 177 -41.07 -12.10 -11.65
CA LYS A 177 -41.68 -11.45 -10.48
C LYS A 177 -40.67 -10.95 -9.45
N ILE A 178 -39.45 -11.49 -9.46
CA ILE A 178 -38.36 -11.06 -8.57
C ILE A 178 -37.26 -10.29 -9.29
N GLY A 179 -37.45 -9.96 -10.58
CA GLY A 179 -36.51 -9.17 -11.38
C GLY A 179 -35.46 -10.00 -12.12
N LEU A 180 -35.63 -11.32 -12.22
CA LEU A 180 -34.71 -12.20 -12.96
C LEU A 180 -35.23 -12.54 -14.37
N PRO A 181 -34.34 -12.89 -15.32
CA PRO A 181 -34.73 -13.38 -16.64
C PRO A 181 -35.63 -14.62 -16.57
N ARG A 182 -36.49 -14.83 -17.57
CA ARG A 182 -37.29 -16.06 -17.67
C ARG A 182 -36.38 -17.30 -17.61
N ASN A 183 -36.84 -18.33 -16.90
CA ASN A 183 -36.13 -19.61 -16.69
C ASN A 183 -34.81 -19.55 -15.92
N SER A 184 -34.46 -18.41 -15.30
CA SER A 184 -33.26 -18.30 -14.47
C SER A 184 -33.50 -18.77 -13.02
N THR A 185 -32.41 -19.13 -12.35
CA THR A 185 -32.33 -19.33 -10.89
C THR A 185 -31.69 -18.13 -10.24
N GLY A 186 -31.79 -18.03 -8.92
CA GLY A 186 -31.18 -16.93 -8.19
C GLY A 186 -31.79 -16.69 -6.83
N VAL A 187 -31.30 -15.63 -6.19
CA VAL A 187 -31.72 -15.22 -4.86
C VAL A 187 -32.03 -13.73 -4.87
N ARG A 188 -33.15 -13.35 -4.25
CA ARG A 188 -33.44 -11.95 -3.88
C ARG A 188 -33.46 -11.81 -2.37
N ILE A 189 -32.65 -10.91 -1.83
CA ILE A 189 -32.67 -10.50 -0.42
C ILE A 189 -33.13 -9.05 -0.36
N ARG A 190 -34.24 -8.78 0.32
CA ARG A 190 -34.75 -7.43 0.54
C ARG A 190 -34.71 -7.08 2.03
N LEU A 191 -34.22 -5.88 2.34
CA LEU A 191 -34.06 -5.35 3.69
C LEU A 191 -34.77 -3.99 3.78
N TRP A 192 -35.57 -3.77 4.83
CA TRP A 192 -36.27 -2.50 5.04
C TRP A 192 -36.50 -2.20 6.52
N GLY A 193 -36.93 -0.96 6.80
CA GLY A 193 -37.10 -0.45 8.15
C GLY A 193 -35.75 -0.22 8.84
N PRO A 194 -34.95 0.76 8.40
CA PRO A 194 -33.61 1.00 8.91
C PRO A 194 -33.61 1.31 10.42
N GLN A 195 -32.56 0.86 11.13
CA GLN A 195 -32.39 1.01 12.58
C GLN A 195 -31.32 2.04 12.97
N GLY A 196 -30.93 2.94 12.04
CA GLY A 196 -30.01 4.04 12.32
C GLY A 196 -28.90 4.23 11.28
N ARG A 197 -28.79 3.34 10.29
CA ARG A 197 -27.85 3.49 9.17
C ARG A 197 -28.56 3.57 7.84
N PHE A 198 -28.02 4.44 6.99
CA PHE A 198 -28.45 4.68 5.62
C PHE A 198 -27.25 4.53 4.70
N TYR A 199 -27.52 4.15 3.46
CA TYR A 199 -26.53 3.95 2.43
C TYR A 199 -26.97 4.77 1.24
N SER A 200 -26.09 5.62 0.70
CA SER A 200 -26.35 6.31 -0.57
C SER A 200 -25.84 5.48 -1.74
N ILE A 201 -26.41 5.70 -2.91
CA ILE A 201 -25.94 5.07 -4.14
C ILE A 201 -24.50 5.47 -4.45
N SER A 202 -24.17 6.76 -4.25
CA SER A 202 -22.79 7.24 -4.44
C SER A 202 -21.81 6.52 -3.53
N GLU A 203 -22.13 6.37 -2.24
CA GLU A 203 -21.28 5.68 -1.27
C GLU A 203 -20.99 4.24 -1.71
N VAL A 204 -22.01 3.52 -2.16
CA VAL A 204 -21.86 2.14 -2.63
C VAL A 204 -21.06 2.08 -3.93
N ILE A 205 -21.34 2.95 -4.91
CA ILE A 205 -20.61 2.96 -6.20
C ILE A 205 -19.12 3.31 -6.00
N ASP A 206 -18.83 4.30 -5.16
CA ASP A 206 -17.49 4.82 -4.95
C ASP A 206 -16.64 3.90 -4.06
N THR A 207 -17.27 3.25 -3.08
CA THR A 207 -16.53 2.56 -2.01
C THR A 207 -16.68 1.04 -2.05
N LEU A 208 -17.77 0.46 -2.58
CA LEU A 208 -17.93 -1.01 -2.55
C LEU A 208 -16.84 -1.73 -3.37
N ALA A 209 -16.36 -1.11 -4.45
CA ALA A 209 -15.27 -1.64 -5.26
C ALA A 209 -13.97 -1.87 -4.46
N THR A 210 -13.76 -1.15 -3.36
CA THR A 210 -12.56 -1.30 -2.51
C THR A 210 -12.61 -2.55 -1.64
N TYR A 211 -13.79 -3.14 -1.45
CA TYR A 211 -14.00 -4.35 -0.66
C TYR A 211 -14.11 -5.63 -1.51
N LEU A 212 -14.02 -5.51 -2.85
CA LEU A 212 -14.25 -6.59 -3.80
C LEU A 212 -13.03 -6.80 -4.69
N ALA A 213 -12.82 -8.05 -5.13
CA ALA A 213 -11.86 -8.30 -6.19
C ALA A 213 -12.34 -7.62 -7.50
N PRO A 214 -11.44 -7.04 -8.33
CA PRO A 214 -11.86 -6.28 -9.50
C PRO A 214 -12.76 -7.04 -10.48
N TRP A 215 -12.51 -8.34 -10.67
CA TRP A 215 -13.33 -9.19 -11.54
C TRP A 215 -14.74 -9.41 -10.98
N LEU A 216 -14.89 -9.45 -9.66
CA LEU A 216 -16.17 -9.59 -8.97
C LEU A 216 -16.92 -8.25 -8.95
N ALA A 217 -16.19 -7.14 -8.76
CA ALA A 217 -16.74 -5.80 -8.85
C ALA A 217 -17.40 -5.53 -10.21
N LYS A 218 -16.86 -6.07 -11.30
CA LYS A 218 -17.44 -6.00 -12.66
C LYS A 218 -18.80 -6.71 -12.79
N LYS A 219 -19.11 -7.67 -11.91
CA LYS A 219 -20.40 -8.36 -11.88
C LYS A 219 -21.48 -7.58 -11.12
N VAL A 220 -21.09 -6.53 -10.37
CA VAL A 220 -21.98 -5.77 -9.50
C VAL A 220 -22.55 -4.54 -10.20
N LEU A 221 -23.86 -4.43 -10.21
CA LEU A 221 -24.63 -3.31 -10.76
C LEU A 221 -25.46 -2.67 -9.65
N VAL A 222 -25.46 -1.33 -9.58
CA VAL A 222 -26.16 -0.56 -8.54
C VAL A 222 -27.23 0.33 -9.15
N SER A 223 -28.40 0.45 -8.52
CA SER A 223 -29.52 1.26 -9.01
C SER A 223 -30.33 1.91 -7.88
N SER A 224 -30.98 3.05 -8.17
CA SER A 224 -31.99 3.69 -7.29
C SER A 224 -33.40 3.12 -7.45
N ASP A 225 -33.69 2.59 -8.64
CA ASP A 225 -35.06 2.34 -9.10
C ASP A 225 -35.21 0.96 -9.78
N GLY A 226 -34.12 0.20 -9.90
CA GLY A 226 -34.07 -1.08 -10.60
C GLY A 226 -34.21 -0.96 -12.12
N GLN A 227 -34.25 0.26 -12.67
CA GLN A 227 -34.39 0.53 -14.11
C GLN A 227 -33.05 0.97 -14.71
N LYS A 228 -32.38 1.93 -14.06
CA LYS A 228 -31.07 2.42 -14.50
C LYS A 228 -29.97 1.80 -13.65
N TRP A 229 -29.12 1.00 -14.29
CA TRP A 229 -28.03 0.28 -13.66
C TRP A 229 -26.69 0.99 -13.89
N LEU A 230 -25.96 1.22 -12.81
CA LEU A 230 -24.63 1.82 -12.79
C LEU A 230 -23.61 0.76 -12.38
N LEU A 231 -22.46 0.75 -13.05
CA LEU A 231 -21.33 -0.07 -12.63
C LEU A 231 -20.67 0.55 -11.39
N LEU A 232 -20.07 -0.30 -10.55
CA LEU A 232 -19.13 0.19 -9.55
C LEU A 232 -17.99 0.94 -10.23
N LYS A 233 -17.44 1.95 -9.57
CA LYS A 233 -16.36 2.76 -10.13
C LYS A 233 -15.14 1.87 -10.38
N THR A 234 -14.74 1.75 -11.66
CA THR A 234 -13.56 0.99 -12.04
C THR A 234 -12.34 1.62 -11.39
N ARG A 235 -11.52 0.77 -10.80
CA ARG A 235 -10.31 1.20 -10.13
C ARG A 235 -9.23 1.54 -11.16
N GLU A 236 -8.59 2.69 -10.99
CA GLU A 236 -7.43 3.08 -11.82
C GLU A 236 -6.18 2.35 -11.32
N PHE A 237 -5.38 1.86 -12.26
CA PHE A 237 -4.14 1.13 -11.98
C PHE A 237 -2.93 1.87 -12.57
N ILE A 238 -1.76 1.65 -11.98
CA ILE A 238 -0.45 2.03 -12.50
C ILE A 238 0.10 0.81 -13.27
N GLY A 239 0.57 1.01 -14.49
CA GLY A 239 1.09 -0.07 -15.34
C GLY A 239 0.00 -1.04 -15.83
N GLU A 240 0.41 -2.26 -16.21
CA GLU A 240 -0.48 -3.30 -16.71
C GLU A 240 -0.81 -4.34 -15.64
N ARG A 241 -2.07 -4.80 -15.61
CA ARG A 241 -2.52 -5.85 -14.70
C ARG A 241 -2.00 -7.21 -15.15
N ILE A 242 -1.62 -8.04 -14.18
CA ILE A 242 -1.28 -9.43 -14.41
C ILE A 242 -2.53 -10.27 -14.15
N GLU A 243 -3.02 -10.90 -15.20
CA GLU A 243 -4.09 -11.90 -15.14
C GLU A 243 -3.52 -13.21 -15.66
N TYR A 244 -3.48 -14.23 -14.81
CA TYR A 244 -2.94 -15.52 -15.15
C TYR A 244 -3.81 -16.62 -14.52
N GLU A 245 -4.11 -17.64 -15.30
CA GLU A 245 -4.88 -18.80 -14.86
C GLU A 245 -4.31 -20.06 -15.52
N GLU A 246 -3.91 -21.03 -14.69
CA GLU A 246 -3.37 -22.31 -15.16
C GLU A 246 -3.80 -23.44 -14.21
N THR A 247 -3.79 -24.68 -14.72
CA THR A 247 -3.92 -25.88 -13.88
C THR A 247 -2.55 -26.54 -13.72
N HIS A 248 -1.96 -26.42 -12.55
CA HIS A 248 -0.68 -27.03 -12.20
C HIS A 248 -0.86 -28.49 -11.71
N PRO A 249 0.03 -29.43 -12.08
CA PRO A 249 -0.10 -30.84 -11.70
C PRO A 249 -0.23 -31.11 -10.20
N THR A 250 0.50 -30.35 -9.36
CA THR A 250 0.53 -30.54 -7.90
C THR A 250 -0.28 -29.51 -7.12
N LEU A 251 -0.43 -28.29 -7.65
CA LEU A 251 -1.09 -27.17 -6.97
C LEU A 251 -2.57 -27.04 -7.39
N GLY A 252 -2.99 -27.79 -8.41
CA GLY A 252 -4.32 -27.68 -8.99
C GLY A 252 -4.47 -26.35 -9.74
N ARG A 253 -5.71 -25.83 -9.79
CA ARG A 253 -6.00 -24.54 -10.41
C ARG A 253 -5.31 -23.41 -9.64
N ILE A 254 -4.51 -22.62 -10.35
CA ILE A 254 -3.86 -21.41 -9.87
C ILE A 254 -4.47 -20.22 -10.61
N ILE A 255 -4.86 -19.19 -9.86
CA ILE A 255 -5.34 -17.93 -10.41
C ILE A 255 -4.49 -16.82 -9.81
N VAL A 256 -3.80 -16.07 -10.65
CA VAL A 256 -3.02 -14.91 -10.25
C VAL A 256 -3.64 -13.65 -10.85
N ASN A 257 -3.83 -12.68 -9.97
CA ASN A 257 -4.42 -11.41 -10.29
C ASN A 257 -3.68 -10.32 -9.53
N LEU A 258 -2.68 -9.70 -10.15
CA LEU A 258 -1.84 -8.68 -9.52
C LEU A 258 -2.02 -7.34 -10.21
N TYR A 259 -2.08 -6.27 -9.44
CA TYR A 259 -2.22 -4.91 -9.95
C TYR A 259 -1.62 -3.89 -8.98
N LEU A 260 -1.26 -2.72 -9.49
CA LEU A 260 -0.86 -1.56 -8.70
C LEU A 260 -2.00 -0.54 -8.73
N PRO A 261 -2.71 -0.27 -7.64
CA PRO A 261 -3.77 0.72 -7.65
C PRO A 261 -3.18 2.13 -7.64
N LYS A 262 -3.75 3.05 -8.41
CA LYS A 262 -3.35 4.47 -8.40
C LYS A 262 -3.67 5.17 -7.07
N SER A 263 -4.66 4.65 -6.33
CA SER A 263 -4.98 5.09 -4.97
C SER A 263 -5.17 3.88 -4.04
N THR A 264 -4.46 3.90 -2.92
CA THR A 264 -4.54 2.88 -1.87
C THR A 264 -5.67 3.18 -0.88
N THR A 265 -6.27 2.13 -0.35
CA THR A 265 -7.42 2.08 0.55
C THR A 265 -7.16 1.00 1.61
N GLU A 266 -7.92 1.03 2.70
CA GLU A 266 -7.70 0.14 3.84
C GLU A 266 -7.90 -1.37 3.52
N GLY A 267 -8.52 -1.68 2.37
CA GLY A 267 -8.72 -3.06 1.89
C GLY A 267 -7.57 -3.62 1.05
N ASP A 268 -6.61 -2.78 0.67
CA ASP A 268 -5.52 -3.13 -0.24
C ASP A 268 -4.44 -3.95 0.43
N ALA A 269 -4.34 -5.18 -0.05
CA ALA A 269 -3.20 -6.03 0.20
C ALA A 269 -3.03 -6.99 -0.97
N LEU A 270 -1.80 -7.45 -1.19
CA LEU A 270 -1.57 -8.73 -1.84
C LEU A 270 -2.06 -9.83 -0.92
N ARG A 271 -3.02 -10.62 -1.38
CA ARG A 271 -3.57 -11.74 -0.62
C ARG A 271 -3.22 -13.06 -1.26
N ILE A 272 -3.01 -14.06 -0.43
CA ILE A 272 -2.97 -15.46 -0.86
C ILE A 272 -4.30 -16.12 -0.53
N GLY A 273 -4.75 -16.96 -1.45
CA GLY A 273 -6.03 -17.63 -1.38
C GLY A 273 -5.94 -19.12 -1.64
N ALA A 274 -7.06 -19.78 -1.35
CA ALA A 274 -7.31 -21.14 -1.78
C ALA A 274 -8.79 -21.34 -2.11
N ILE A 275 -9.18 -20.93 -3.31
CA ILE A 275 -10.56 -20.62 -3.72
C ILE A 275 -11.00 -19.29 -3.07
N GLY A 276 -10.29 -18.23 -3.43
CA GLY A 276 -10.39 -16.85 -2.96
C GLY A 276 -9.48 -16.52 -1.76
N PRO A 277 -9.29 -15.23 -1.41
CA PRO A 277 -8.37 -14.82 -0.36
C PRO A 277 -8.57 -15.51 0.99
N VAL A 278 -7.46 -15.79 1.66
CA VAL A 278 -7.35 -16.36 3.01
C VAL A 278 -6.63 -15.32 3.88
N CYS A 279 -5.35 -15.06 3.61
CA CYS A 279 -4.58 -14.14 4.43
C CYS A 279 -3.80 -13.15 3.57
N ASP A 280 -3.21 -12.16 4.25
CA ASP A 280 -2.19 -11.32 3.63
C ASP A 280 -1.01 -12.20 3.19
N PHE A 281 -0.44 -11.88 2.03
CA PHE A 281 0.71 -12.62 1.51
C PHE A 281 1.96 -12.44 2.36
N LYS A 282 2.13 -11.29 3.03
CA LYS A 282 3.24 -11.05 3.96
C LYS A 282 3.14 -11.95 5.18
N ASP A 283 1.93 -12.05 5.74
CA ASP A 283 1.65 -12.95 6.86
C ASP A 283 1.90 -14.40 6.44
N PHE A 284 1.46 -14.78 5.24
CA PHE A 284 1.72 -16.10 4.67
C PHE A 284 3.21 -16.41 4.51
N LYS A 285 3.97 -15.48 3.93
CA LYS A 285 5.41 -15.58 3.71
C LYS A 285 6.21 -15.72 5.01
N SER A 286 5.70 -15.16 6.11
CA SER A 286 6.38 -15.23 7.42
C SER A 286 6.61 -16.67 7.88
N TYR A 287 5.74 -17.61 7.49
CA TYR A 287 5.85 -19.03 7.85
C TYR A 287 6.76 -19.84 6.92
N PHE A 288 7.31 -19.25 5.86
CA PHE A 288 8.17 -19.98 4.92
C PHE A 288 9.50 -20.35 5.57
N PRO A 289 10.03 -21.56 5.33
CA PRO A 289 11.42 -21.88 5.61
C PRO A 289 12.37 -20.87 4.93
N GLU A 290 13.46 -20.49 5.60
CA GLU A 290 14.38 -19.43 5.14
C GLU A 290 14.88 -19.67 3.70
N HIS A 291 15.17 -20.92 3.34
CA HIS A 291 15.67 -21.29 2.01
C HIS A 291 14.62 -21.11 0.90
N LEU A 292 13.32 -21.25 1.21
CA LEU A 292 12.23 -20.97 0.27
C LEU A 292 11.93 -19.47 0.22
N ARG A 293 12.01 -18.79 1.36
CA ARG A 293 11.73 -17.35 1.46
C ARG A 293 12.67 -16.51 0.58
N LYS A 294 13.95 -16.92 0.47
CA LYS A 294 14.98 -16.26 -0.37
C LYS A 294 14.76 -16.39 -1.87
N ARG A 295 13.88 -17.30 -2.30
CA ARG A 295 13.58 -17.55 -3.72
C ARG A 295 12.32 -16.83 -4.20
N LEU A 296 11.58 -16.20 -3.28
CA LEU A 296 10.37 -15.46 -3.63
C LEU A 296 10.73 -14.16 -4.35
N PRO A 297 10.02 -13.77 -5.41
CA PRO A 297 10.21 -12.48 -6.05
C PRO A 297 10.03 -11.32 -5.06
N ASP A 298 11.03 -10.45 -4.93
CA ASP A 298 11.03 -9.32 -3.98
C ASP A 298 9.86 -8.36 -4.22
N VAL A 299 9.39 -8.27 -5.46
CA VAL A 299 8.23 -7.47 -5.86
C VAL A 299 6.93 -7.88 -5.15
N LEU A 300 6.78 -9.13 -4.71
CA LEU A 300 5.62 -9.57 -3.94
C LEU A 300 5.62 -9.04 -2.49
N ASP A 301 6.77 -8.54 -1.98
CA ASP A 301 6.83 -7.84 -0.69
C ASP A 301 6.45 -6.36 -0.80
N ASN A 302 6.36 -5.84 -2.03
CA ASN A 302 6.02 -4.44 -2.26
C ASN A 302 4.60 -4.15 -1.74
N PRO A 303 4.43 -3.24 -0.76
CA PRO A 303 3.11 -2.89 -0.21
C PRO A 303 2.11 -2.32 -1.23
N ILE A 304 2.55 -1.82 -2.39
CA ILE A 304 1.63 -1.36 -3.45
C ILE A 304 1.22 -2.46 -4.43
N VAL A 305 1.88 -3.61 -4.41
CA VAL A 305 1.44 -4.78 -5.18
C VAL A 305 0.22 -5.36 -4.47
N ASN A 306 -0.89 -5.36 -5.19
CA ASN A 306 -2.18 -5.75 -4.65
C ASN A 306 -2.81 -6.84 -5.50
N GLY A 307 -3.75 -7.56 -4.89
CA GLY A 307 -4.58 -8.52 -5.59
C GLY A 307 -4.55 -9.89 -4.94
N LEU A 308 -4.61 -10.94 -5.74
CA LEU A 308 -4.83 -12.30 -5.28
C LEU A 308 -3.95 -13.30 -6.00
N ILE A 309 -3.24 -14.12 -5.24
CA ILE A 309 -2.64 -15.38 -5.69
C ILE A 309 -3.47 -16.50 -5.08
N ASP A 310 -4.27 -17.18 -5.89
CA ASP A 310 -5.20 -18.20 -5.46
C ASP A 310 -4.71 -19.59 -5.87
N VAL A 311 -4.55 -20.50 -4.90
CA VAL A 311 -4.04 -21.86 -5.13
C VAL A 311 -5.05 -22.86 -4.61
N ALA A 312 -5.80 -23.50 -5.52
CA ALA A 312 -6.96 -24.32 -5.14
C ALA A 312 -6.62 -25.46 -4.16
N ARG A 313 -5.46 -26.12 -4.33
CA ARG A 313 -5.05 -27.21 -3.44
C ARG A 313 -4.67 -26.76 -2.02
N PHE A 314 -4.35 -25.49 -1.80
CA PHE A 314 -4.09 -25.01 -0.44
C PHE A 314 -5.35 -25.02 0.44
N ASN A 315 -6.53 -25.27 -0.13
CA ASN A 315 -7.78 -25.18 0.60
C ASN A 315 -7.87 -26.23 1.72
N GLU A 316 -7.23 -27.38 1.53
CA GLU A 316 -7.09 -28.45 2.54
C GLU A 316 -6.39 -27.96 3.81
N PHE A 317 -5.52 -26.95 3.67
CA PHE A 317 -4.75 -26.36 4.75
C PHE A 317 -5.28 -25.00 5.20
N SER A 318 -6.33 -24.47 4.55
CA SER A 318 -6.92 -23.21 4.98
C SER A 318 -7.64 -23.40 6.31
N ASP A 319 -7.33 -22.54 7.29
CA ASP A 319 -7.99 -22.59 8.58
C ASP A 319 -9.50 -22.43 8.43
N ALA A 320 -10.25 -22.86 9.44
CA ALA A 320 -11.71 -22.71 9.44
C ALA A 320 -12.15 -21.26 9.19
N TYR A 321 -11.27 -20.29 9.42
CA TYR A 321 -11.57 -18.87 9.33
C TYR A 321 -11.21 -18.20 8.00
N ARG A 322 -10.54 -18.96 7.12
CA ARG A 322 -9.82 -18.45 5.96
C ARG A 322 -9.08 -17.17 6.33
N LYS A 323 -8.32 -17.18 7.42
CA LYS A 323 -7.47 -16.08 7.91
C LYS A 323 -6.01 -16.45 8.00
N SER A 324 -5.73 -17.74 8.00
CA SER A 324 -4.39 -18.28 7.98
C SER A 324 -4.41 -19.67 7.35
N PHE A 325 -3.22 -20.18 7.04
CA PHE A 325 -3.04 -21.57 6.66
C PHE A 325 -2.46 -22.34 7.84
N ASP A 326 -2.83 -23.61 7.95
CA ASP A 326 -2.23 -24.55 8.86
C ASP A 326 -0.72 -24.61 8.63
N VAL A 327 0.06 -24.66 9.73
CA VAL A 327 1.52 -24.68 9.67
C VAL A 327 2.04 -25.89 8.89
N SER A 328 1.29 -27.00 8.88
CA SER A 328 1.62 -28.20 8.10
C SER A 328 1.69 -27.95 6.58
N LEU A 329 1.02 -26.93 6.04
CA LEU A 329 1.16 -26.54 4.64
C LEU A 329 2.62 -26.24 4.30
N PHE A 330 3.32 -25.52 5.19
CA PHE A 330 4.68 -25.05 4.98
C PHE A 330 5.74 -26.16 5.00
N GLU A 331 5.34 -27.36 5.43
CA GLU A 331 6.17 -28.57 5.44
C GLU A 331 5.88 -29.49 4.24
N THR A 332 4.89 -29.17 3.41
CA THR A 332 4.51 -29.99 2.25
C THR A 332 5.44 -29.77 1.06
N PRO A 333 5.65 -30.80 0.20
CA PRO A 333 6.35 -30.64 -1.08
C PRO A 333 5.72 -29.59 -2.00
N MET A 334 4.41 -29.35 -1.85
CA MET A 334 3.66 -28.36 -2.64
C MET A 334 4.19 -26.94 -2.46
N MET A 335 4.79 -26.60 -1.32
CA MET A 335 5.35 -25.27 -1.11
C MET A 335 6.60 -25.01 -1.94
N ARG A 336 7.36 -26.07 -2.27
CA ARG A 336 8.45 -25.96 -3.23
C ARG A 336 7.89 -25.65 -4.62
N ASP A 337 6.90 -26.43 -5.06
CA ASP A 337 6.27 -26.22 -6.38
C ASP A 337 5.62 -24.83 -6.49
N PHE A 338 5.05 -24.33 -5.39
CA PHE A 338 4.47 -22.99 -5.34
C PHE A 338 5.54 -21.90 -5.46
N VAL A 339 6.69 -22.05 -4.79
CA VAL A 339 7.81 -21.13 -4.91
C VAL A 339 8.42 -21.19 -6.32
N ASP A 340 8.58 -22.39 -6.87
CA ASP A 340 9.08 -22.59 -8.24
C ASP A 340 8.15 -21.93 -9.26
N PHE A 341 6.83 -22.03 -9.06
CA PHE A 341 5.84 -21.31 -9.86
C PHE A 341 6.03 -19.78 -9.80
N LEU A 342 6.15 -19.22 -8.58
CA LEU A 342 6.34 -17.77 -8.42
C LEU A 342 7.67 -17.28 -9.00
N GLU A 343 8.76 -18.03 -8.78
CA GLU A 343 10.11 -17.68 -9.22
C GLU A 343 10.26 -17.77 -10.74
N TYR A 344 9.85 -18.89 -11.35
CA TYR A 344 10.15 -19.17 -12.75
C TYR A 344 9.05 -18.83 -13.74
N GLN A 345 7.78 -18.77 -13.31
CA GLN A 345 6.67 -18.47 -14.21
C GLN A 345 6.08 -17.07 -14.02
N LEU A 346 6.13 -16.55 -12.79
CA LEU A 346 5.49 -15.27 -12.47
C LEU A 346 6.47 -14.10 -12.42
N SER A 347 7.72 -14.30 -12.00
CA SER A 347 8.70 -13.21 -11.79
C SER A 347 8.91 -12.34 -13.03
N ASP A 348 9.16 -12.96 -14.19
CA ASP A 348 9.39 -12.23 -15.45
C ASP A 348 8.18 -11.37 -15.85
N GLN A 349 6.96 -11.88 -15.65
CA GLN A 349 5.74 -11.11 -15.95
C GLN A 349 5.51 -9.98 -14.95
N ILE A 350 5.94 -10.15 -13.70
CA ILE A 350 5.80 -9.09 -12.69
C ILE A 350 6.74 -7.93 -13.00
N GLU A 351 7.99 -8.20 -13.31
CA GLU A 351 8.99 -7.17 -13.61
C GLU A 351 8.67 -6.42 -14.90
N GLU A 352 8.24 -7.13 -15.96
CA GLU A 352 7.90 -6.55 -17.25
C GLU A 352 6.60 -5.71 -17.20
N LYS A 353 5.52 -6.22 -16.59
CA LYS A 353 4.19 -5.59 -16.66
C LYS A 353 3.92 -4.55 -15.58
N LEU A 354 4.57 -4.67 -14.41
CA LEU A 354 4.43 -3.69 -13.32
C LEU A 354 5.44 -2.52 -13.42
N GLY A 355 6.37 -2.55 -14.39
CA GLY A 355 7.15 -1.38 -14.80
C GLY A 355 8.14 -0.84 -13.77
N MET A 356 8.70 -1.69 -12.92
CA MET A 356 9.67 -1.30 -11.89
C MET A 356 11.10 -1.27 -12.45
N VAL A 357 11.55 -0.13 -12.97
CA VAL A 357 12.95 0.11 -13.36
C VAL A 357 13.59 1.09 -12.34
N GLN A 358 14.78 0.72 -11.85
CA GLN A 358 15.58 1.51 -10.92
C GLN A 358 15.98 2.88 -11.49
N ASP A 359 15.69 3.97 -10.77
CA ASP A 359 16.39 5.25 -10.92
C ASP A 359 16.59 5.92 -9.56
N GLU A 360 17.80 6.44 -9.30
CA GLU A 360 18.24 6.88 -7.97
C GLU A 360 17.65 8.24 -7.53
N LEU A 361 17.13 8.28 -6.30
CA LEU A 361 16.52 9.45 -5.66
C LEU A 361 17.51 10.55 -5.25
N SER A 362 17.25 11.81 -5.64
CA SER A 362 18.09 12.97 -5.29
C SER A 362 17.91 13.49 -3.84
N ASP A 363 19.01 13.91 -3.20
CA ASP A 363 19.09 14.43 -1.82
C ASP A 363 18.10 15.56 -1.49
N GLU A 364 17.70 16.35 -2.48
CA GLU A 364 16.75 17.44 -2.31
C GLU A 364 15.30 16.99 -2.07
N MET A 365 14.95 15.75 -2.43
CA MET A 365 13.65 15.15 -2.13
C MET A 365 13.58 14.68 -0.68
N GLN A 366 14.71 14.24 -0.11
CA GLN A 366 14.79 13.77 1.28
C GLN A 366 14.58 14.92 2.27
N SER A 367 15.20 16.09 2.05
CA SER A 367 15.05 17.25 2.95
C SER A 367 13.64 17.84 2.99
N ARG A 368 12.95 17.90 1.83
CA ARG A 368 11.56 18.40 1.77
C ARG A 368 10.55 17.47 2.44
N LEU A 369 10.77 16.16 2.32
CA LEU A 369 9.89 15.18 2.95
C LEU A 369 9.98 15.26 4.48
N MET A 370 11.17 15.54 5.00
CA MET A 370 11.43 15.73 6.43
C MET A 370 10.74 16.98 7.00
N GLU A 371 10.69 18.07 6.23
CA GLU A 371 9.91 19.27 6.60
C GLU A 371 8.40 18.98 6.64
N GLU A 372 7.87 18.25 5.65
CA GLU A 372 6.43 17.93 5.59
C GLU A 372 5.99 16.97 6.72
N VAL A 373 6.83 16.00 7.09
CA VAL A 373 6.59 15.12 8.25
C VAL A 373 6.62 15.93 9.55
N ALA A 374 7.56 16.86 9.71
CA ALA A 374 7.64 17.73 10.88
C ALA A 374 6.42 18.67 11.00
N GLU A 375 5.90 19.20 9.90
CA GLU A 375 4.70 20.04 9.89
C GLU A 375 3.42 19.30 10.29
N LEU A 376 3.29 18.03 9.93
CA LEU A 376 2.14 17.20 10.31
C LEU A 376 2.21 16.74 11.77
N CYS A 377 3.42 16.53 12.29
CA CYS A 377 3.58 16.19 13.70
C CYS A 377 3.37 17.37 14.65
N ASN A 378 3.52 18.63 14.20
CA ASN A 378 3.13 19.82 14.98
C ASN A 378 1.64 19.84 15.34
N VAL A 379 0.78 19.17 14.57
CA VAL A 379 -0.67 19.06 14.81
C VAL A 379 -0.99 18.24 16.07
N LEU A 380 -0.01 17.50 16.61
CA LEU A 380 -0.16 16.66 17.80
C LEU A 380 0.18 17.37 19.12
N GLY A 381 0.36 18.71 19.12
CA GLY A 381 0.35 19.53 20.35
C GLY A 381 1.51 20.51 20.57
N GLY A 382 2.22 20.97 19.53
CA GLY A 382 3.31 21.94 19.68
C GLY A 382 2.90 23.38 19.32
N GLU A 383 3.02 24.32 20.25
CA GLU A 383 3.06 25.75 19.90
C GLU A 383 4.32 26.05 19.08
N ARG A 384 4.15 26.70 17.94
CA ARG A 384 5.23 27.08 17.03
C ARG A 384 5.91 28.34 17.57
N THR A 385 7.20 28.30 17.86
CA THR A 385 8.03 29.50 17.64
C THR A 385 8.20 29.61 16.12
N ALA A 386 7.69 30.69 15.54
CA ALA A 386 7.62 30.85 14.08
C ALA A 386 9.01 30.69 13.43
N PRO A 387 9.16 29.84 12.40
CA PRO A 387 10.32 29.89 11.53
C PRO A 387 10.17 31.12 10.63
N VAL A 388 11.22 31.93 10.59
CA VAL A 388 11.41 32.98 9.61
C VAL A 388 11.31 32.36 8.21
N PRO A 389 10.52 32.91 7.26
CA PRO A 389 10.46 32.39 5.90
C PRO A 389 11.87 32.34 5.31
N GLN A 390 12.43 31.15 5.10
CA GLN A 390 13.69 31.00 4.37
C GLN A 390 13.39 30.98 2.88
N GLU A 391 13.98 31.92 2.16
CA GLU A 391 13.96 31.95 0.69
C GLU A 391 14.62 30.69 0.13
N ARG A 392 13.96 30.03 -0.83
CA ARG A 392 14.52 28.84 -1.47
C ARG A 392 15.72 29.26 -2.35
N PRO A 393 16.92 28.68 -2.15
CA PRO A 393 18.10 29.09 -2.90
C PRO A 393 17.99 28.72 -4.38
N LEU A 394 18.63 29.53 -5.23
CA LEU A 394 18.83 29.26 -6.65
C LEU A 394 19.87 28.14 -6.83
N ILE A 395 19.56 27.11 -7.61
CA ILE A 395 20.42 25.93 -7.80
C ILE A 395 20.59 25.65 -9.30
N LEU A 396 21.85 25.51 -9.70
CA LEU A 396 22.28 25.27 -11.09
C LEU A 396 22.51 23.77 -11.37
N SER A 397 22.55 23.40 -12.65
CA SER A 397 22.74 22.02 -13.13
C SER A 397 24.11 21.44 -12.78
N VAL A 398 25.08 22.33 -12.59
CA VAL A 398 26.46 22.04 -12.22
C VAL A 398 26.94 23.08 -11.21
N LYS A 399 27.76 22.67 -10.26
CA LYS A 399 28.43 23.59 -9.30
C LYS A 399 29.90 23.81 -9.65
N ASN A 400 30.52 22.82 -10.26
CA ASN A 400 31.90 22.87 -10.73
C ASN A 400 31.97 22.24 -12.12
N ILE A 401 32.68 22.85 -13.05
CA ILE A 401 32.98 22.26 -14.36
C ILE A 401 34.48 22.35 -14.65
N GLU A 402 35.04 21.30 -15.24
CA GLU A 402 36.39 21.30 -15.80
C GLU A 402 36.22 21.27 -17.33
N VAL A 403 36.87 22.19 -18.04
CA VAL A 403 36.66 22.38 -19.48
C VAL A 403 37.99 22.61 -20.20
N LEU A 404 38.08 22.16 -21.45
CA LEU A 404 39.18 22.52 -22.35
C LEU A 404 38.92 23.90 -22.97
N ARG A 405 39.98 24.51 -23.50
CA ARG A 405 39.89 25.77 -24.26
C ARG A 405 38.90 25.65 -25.40
N GLY A 406 37.99 26.61 -25.52
CA GLY A 406 36.94 26.64 -26.55
C GLY A 406 35.80 25.63 -26.36
N GLN A 407 35.83 24.79 -25.31
CA GLN A 407 34.77 23.81 -25.07
C GLN A 407 33.48 24.51 -24.66
N LYS A 408 32.35 24.02 -25.20
CA LYS A 408 31.01 24.51 -24.88
C LYS A 408 30.29 23.59 -23.90
N VAL A 409 29.65 24.17 -22.89
CA VAL A 409 28.90 23.45 -21.85
C VAL A 409 27.57 24.15 -21.61
N ALA A 410 26.47 23.40 -21.69
CA ALA A 410 25.15 23.90 -21.32
C ALA A 410 24.98 23.89 -19.79
N ILE A 411 24.61 25.04 -19.23
CA ILE A 411 24.38 25.25 -17.80
C ILE A 411 22.95 25.74 -17.65
N ALA A 412 22.16 25.05 -16.82
CA ALA A 412 20.74 25.34 -16.65
C ALA A 412 20.38 25.49 -15.18
N ILE A 413 19.32 26.24 -14.89
CA ILE A 413 18.75 26.36 -13.56
C ILE A 413 17.93 25.11 -13.28
N ARG A 414 18.33 24.31 -12.28
CA ARG A 414 17.59 23.11 -11.86
C ARG A 414 16.45 23.43 -10.91
N ARG A 415 16.66 24.40 -10.02
CA ARG A 415 15.68 24.78 -9.01
C ARG A 415 15.83 26.25 -8.65
N HIS A 416 14.69 26.90 -8.43
CA HIS A 416 14.64 28.30 -8.01
C HIS A 416 13.37 28.53 -7.17
N SER A 417 13.33 29.64 -6.42
CA SER A 417 12.11 30.08 -5.75
C SER A 417 11.03 30.48 -6.77
N THR A 418 9.75 30.23 -6.46
CA THR A 418 8.62 30.68 -7.29
C THR A 418 8.46 32.20 -7.28
N THR A 419 9.16 32.90 -6.38
CA THR A 419 9.21 34.37 -6.32
C THR A 419 10.13 34.97 -7.39
N ILE A 420 11.09 34.20 -7.92
CA ILE A 420 12.02 34.66 -8.95
C ILE A 420 11.32 34.62 -10.31
N LYS A 421 11.20 35.78 -10.95
CA LYS A 421 10.50 35.93 -12.24
C LYS A 421 11.44 36.16 -13.41
N LYS A 422 12.66 36.66 -13.16
CA LYS A 422 13.67 36.94 -14.18
C LYS A 422 15.03 36.39 -13.73
N PHE A 423 15.78 35.79 -14.64
CA PHE A 423 17.12 35.25 -14.38
C PHE A 423 18.13 35.96 -15.25
N GLU A 424 19.19 36.45 -14.61
CA GLU A 424 20.33 37.07 -15.27
C GLU A 424 21.61 36.30 -14.94
N TRP A 425 22.53 36.29 -15.89
CA TRP A 425 23.82 35.61 -15.83
C TRP A 425 24.95 36.62 -15.98
N ASP A 426 25.95 36.50 -15.09
CA ASP A 426 27.14 37.33 -15.07
C ASP A 426 28.37 36.45 -15.36
N ASP A 427 28.92 36.62 -16.57
CA ASP A 427 30.09 35.91 -17.07
C ASP A 427 31.39 36.70 -16.93
N THR A 428 31.38 37.88 -16.30
CA THR A 428 32.55 38.78 -16.19
C THR A 428 33.77 38.13 -15.53
N ARG A 429 33.55 37.15 -14.64
CA ARG A 429 34.59 36.40 -13.93
C ARG A 429 34.74 34.96 -14.41
N SER A 430 34.08 34.59 -15.51
CA SER A 430 33.94 33.20 -15.96
C SER A 430 35.11 32.67 -16.79
N GLY A 431 36.04 33.53 -17.21
CA GLY A 431 37.16 33.13 -18.06
C GLY A 431 36.76 32.69 -19.48
N GLY A 432 35.48 32.88 -19.85
CA GLY A 432 34.90 32.52 -21.13
C GLY A 432 33.76 33.46 -21.49
N SER A 433 32.79 32.99 -22.27
CA SER A 433 31.59 33.75 -22.66
C SER A 433 30.34 32.89 -22.68
N ILE A 434 29.19 33.48 -22.35
CA ILE A 434 27.86 32.86 -22.53
C ILE A 434 27.19 33.31 -23.83
N ASP A 435 26.22 32.54 -24.32
CA ASP A 435 25.46 32.82 -25.55
C ASP A 435 24.28 33.79 -25.34
N THR A 436 23.76 33.86 -24.11
CA THR A 436 22.72 34.79 -23.64
C THR A 436 22.98 35.14 -22.18
N ASP A 437 22.70 36.39 -21.79
CA ASP A 437 22.79 36.89 -20.42
C ASP A 437 21.48 36.72 -19.63
N GLU A 438 20.40 36.34 -20.31
CA GLU A 438 19.10 36.11 -19.70
C GLU A 438 18.56 34.70 -19.97
N GLY A 439 17.76 34.18 -19.03
CA GLY A 439 16.99 32.96 -19.20
C GLY A 439 17.39 31.82 -18.27
N LYS A 440 16.67 30.69 -18.37
CA LYS A 440 16.85 29.53 -17.48
C LYS A 440 18.04 28.63 -17.84
N GLN A 441 18.68 28.90 -18.96
CA GLN A 441 19.78 28.11 -19.48
C GLN A 441 20.69 29.00 -20.33
N VAL A 442 21.99 28.74 -20.23
CA VAL A 442 23.04 29.36 -21.03
C VAL A 442 23.99 28.29 -21.56
N VAL A 443 24.64 28.57 -22.68
CA VAL A 443 25.77 27.79 -23.20
C VAL A 443 27.04 28.57 -22.93
N TYR A 444 27.80 28.11 -21.94
CA TYR A 444 29.11 28.66 -21.63
C TYR A 444 30.17 28.13 -22.62
N THR A 445 31.01 29.01 -23.15
CA THR A 445 32.16 28.69 -24.00
C THR A 445 33.45 29.09 -23.27
N ALA A 446 34.32 28.12 -22.99
CA ALA A 446 35.58 28.35 -22.29
C ALA A 446 36.56 29.20 -23.12
N GLY A 447 37.20 30.19 -22.49
CA GLY A 447 38.23 30.99 -23.14
C GLY A 447 39.60 30.29 -23.22
N ASP A 448 40.59 31.01 -23.74
CA ASP A 448 41.94 30.47 -23.99
C ASP A 448 42.85 30.44 -22.76
N LYS A 449 42.49 31.16 -21.69
CA LYS A 449 43.29 31.27 -20.47
C LYS A 449 42.96 30.14 -19.51
N VAL A 450 43.99 29.38 -19.13
CA VAL A 450 43.89 28.31 -18.13
C VAL A 450 43.83 28.93 -16.74
N GLY A 451 42.94 28.43 -15.89
CA GLY A 451 42.75 28.95 -14.53
C GLY A 451 41.40 28.55 -13.94
N GLU A 452 41.16 29.04 -12.74
CA GLU A 452 39.89 28.91 -12.02
C GLU A 452 39.07 30.21 -12.17
N TYR A 453 37.78 30.05 -12.42
CA TYR A 453 36.86 31.12 -12.79
C TYR A 453 35.48 30.88 -12.21
N GLU A 454 34.60 31.88 -12.29
CA GLU A 454 33.25 31.84 -11.74
C GLU A 454 32.21 32.38 -12.73
N LEU A 455 31.14 31.63 -12.98
CA LEU A 455 29.93 32.11 -13.67
C LEU A 455 28.80 32.22 -12.65
N THR A 456 28.12 33.36 -12.59
CA THR A 456 27.07 33.61 -11.57
C THR A 456 25.70 33.77 -12.22
N CYS A 457 24.65 33.22 -11.60
CA CYS A 457 23.25 33.46 -11.94
C CYS A 457 22.52 34.07 -10.74
N PHE A 458 21.60 35.01 -10.96
CA PHE A 458 20.83 35.67 -9.91
C PHE A 458 19.47 36.17 -10.42
N ASP A 459 18.58 36.52 -9.49
CA ASP A 459 17.35 37.27 -9.78
C ASP A 459 17.69 38.74 -10.04
N ALA A 460 17.29 39.25 -11.20
CA ALA A 460 17.47 40.66 -11.59
C ALA A 460 16.88 41.63 -10.56
N ASP A 461 15.78 41.24 -9.91
CA ASP A 461 15.09 42.06 -8.92
C ASP A 461 15.66 41.88 -7.49
N ARG A 462 16.52 40.86 -7.27
CA ARG A 462 17.10 40.50 -5.95
C ARG A 462 18.50 39.90 -6.08
N THR A 463 19.50 40.78 -6.07
CA THR A 463 20.92 40.40 -6.22
C THR A 463 21.49 39.53 -5.10
N GLU A 464 20.76 39.31 -3.99
CA GLU A 464 21.14 38.37 -2.92
C GLU A 464 20.91 36.88 -3.29
N THR A 465 20.19 36.58 -4.36
CA THR A 465 19.84 35.20 -4.79
C THR A 465 20.90 34.53 -5.69
N ARG A 466 22.19 34.76 -5.40
CA ARG A 466 23.30 34.31 -6.27
C ARG A 466 23.56 32.81 -6.20
N ALA A 467 23.71 32.20 -7.36
CA ALA A 467 24.26 30.86 -7.53
C ALA A 467 25.48 30.91 -8.44
N THR A 468 26.56 30.23 -8.05
CA THR A 468 27.85 30.28 -8.77
C THR A 468 28.26 28.90 -9.27
N VAL A 469 28.77 28.85 -10.49
CA VAL A 469 29.51 27.72 -11.06
C VAL A 469 30.99 28.04 -11.01
N ASN A 470 31.78 27.21 -10.34
CA ASN A 470 33.23 27.29 -10.43
C ASN A 470 33.70 26.58 -11.70
N ILE A 471 34.56 27.23 -12.47
CA ILE A 471 35.00 26.78 -13.79
C ILE A 471 36.52 26.63 -13.77
N SER A 472 36.99 25.42 -14.01
CA SER A 472 38.41 25.12 -14.17
C SER A 472 38.71 24.94 -15.66
N ILE A 473 39.33 25.94 -16.29
CA ILE A 473 39.80 25.83 -17.67
C ILE A 473 41.18 25.19 -17.64
N VAL A 474 41.30 23.98 -18.18
CA VAL A 474 42.55 23.19 -18.15
C VAL A 474 43.13 23.00 -19.56
N PRO A 475 44.47 22.90 -19.70
CA PRO A 475 45.09 22.67 -21.00
C PRO A 475 44.88 21.24 -21.50
N LYS A 476 44.62 20.30 -20.59
CA LYS A 476 44.28 18.90 -20.84
C LYS A 476 43.61 18.31 -19.61
N PHE A 477 42.67 17.40 -19.79
CA PHE A 477 42.09 16.64 -18.69
C PHE A 477 43.12 15.66 -18.10
N GLN A 478 43.21 15.60 -16.76
CA GLN A 478 44.06 14.63 -16.05
C GLN A 478 43.20 13.53 -15.43
N LEU A 479 43.72 12.30 -15.40
CA LEU A 479 43.10 11.15 -14.74
C LEU A 479 42.86 11.47 -13.25
N ARG A 480 41.66 11.19 -12.73
CA ARG A 480 41.29 11.41 -11.32
C ARG A 480 40.43 10.26 -10.79
N ILE A 481 40.42 10.05 -9.47
CA ILE A 481 39.48 9.14 -8.78
C ILE A 481 38.37 9.98 -8.13
N SER A 482 37.12 9.53 -8.25
CA SER A 482 35.97 10.11 -7.57
C SER A 482 35.25 9.04 -6.73
N PRO A 483 35.01 9.28 -5.42
CA PRO A 483 35.53 10.41 -4.64
C PRO A 483 37.05 10.33 -4.43
N SER A 484 37.72 11.49 -4.30
CA SER A 484 39.17 11.56 -4.05
C SER A 484 39.55 11.31 -2.58
N GLN A 485 38.56 11.36 -1.69
CA GLN A 485 38.70 11.02 -0.27
C GLN A 485 37.44 10.31 0.20
N ALA A 486 37.60 9.30 1.04
CA ALA A 486 36.50 8.58 1.68
C ALA A 486 36.85 8.23 3.13
N THR A 487 35.84 8.08 3.97
CA THR A 487 35.97 7.48 5.30
C THR A 487 35.03 6.29 5.36
N LEU A 488 35.55 5.13 5.72
CA LEU A 488 34.81 3.87 5.77
C LEU A 488 34.91 3.25 7.16
N GLU A 489 33.85 2.59 7.59
CA GLU A 489 33.91 1.67 8.71
C GLU A 489 34.51 0.33 8.27
N VAL A 490 34.99 -0.45 9.25
CA VAL A 490 35.53 -1.79 9.01
C VAL A 490 34.51 -2.66 8.24
N GLY A 491 34.91 -3.16 7.07
CA GLY A 491 34.06 -3.99 6.20
C GLY A 491 33.05 -3.22 5.32
N GLU A 492 33.01 -1.88 5.39
CA GLU A 492 32.17 -1.05 4.51
C GLU A 492 32.77 -0.97 3.09
N SER A 493 31.93 -0.71 2.09
CA SER A 493 32.34 -0.61 0.69
C SER A 493 32.02 0.75 0.07
N ILE A 494 32.84 1.17 -0.89
CA ILE A 494 32.64 2.39 -1.66
C ILE A 494 32.88 2.16 -3.15
N THR A 495 32.03 2.75 -3.99
CA THR A 495 32.24 2.78 -5.43
C THR A 495 33.16 3.93 -5.82
N LEU A 496 34.21 3.62 -6.56
CA LEU A 496 35.22 4.55 -7.05
C LEU A 496 35.15 4.63 -8.57
N HIS A 497 35.21 5.85 -9.09
CA HIS A 497 35.17 6.12 -10.53
C HIS A 497 36.49 6.76 -10.99
N ALA A 498 37.11 6.20 -12.02
CA ALA A 498 38.14 6.87 -12.78
C ALA A 498 37.49 7.88 -13.73
N LYS A 499 37.82 9.17 -13.58
CA LYS A 499 37.36 10.25 -14.45
C LYS A 499 38.49 10.69 -15.37
N ASN A 500 38.12 11.24 -16.53
CA ASN A 500 39.05 11.73 -17.56
C ASN A 500 39.97 10.64 -18.15
N VAL A 501 39.40 9.47 -18.42
CA VAL A 501 40.07 8.38 -19.16
C VAL A 501 40.12 8.80 -20.64
N GLU A 502 41.30 9.11 -21.18
CA GLU A 502 41.43 9.59 -22.58
C GLU A 502 40.80 8.59 -23.58
N ASP A 503 39.99 9.10 -24.51
CA ASP A 503 39.22 8.35 -25.53
C ASP A 503 40.08 7.71 -26.64
N ASP A 504 41.39 7.91 -26.63
CA ASP A 504 42.29 7.31 -27.62
C ASP A 504 42.58 5.84 -27.29
N SER A 505 41.72 4.98 -27.85
CA SER A 505 41.93 3.55 -28.19
C SER A 505 42.48 2.61 -27.11
N SER A 506 42.53 3.05 -25.86
CA SER A 506 43.03 2.28 -24.72
C SER A 506 41.99 2.07 -23.60
N GLY A 507 40.96 2.91 -23.47
CA GLY A 507 39.73 2.65 -22.70
C GLY A 507 39.89 2.18 -21.23
N ALA A 508 38.75 2.01 -20.54
CA ALA A 508 38.67 1.49 -19.17
C ALA A 508 39.43 0.17 -18.96
N ILE A 509 39.64 -0.62 -20.01
CA ILE A 509 40.27 -1.95 -19.98
C ILE A 509 41.76 -1.93 -19.57
N ASN A 510 42.46 -0.80 -19.76
CA ASN A 510 43.87 -0.66 -19.39
C ASN A 510 44.09 -0.05 -18.00
N LEU A 511 43.04 0.42 -17.34
CA LEU A 511 43.12 0.91 -15.96
C LEU A 511 43.32 -0.24 -14.98
N ARG A 512 44.16 -0.01 -13.98
CA ARG A 512 44.43 -0.93 -12.89
C ARG A 512 44.29 -0.20 -11.57
N TRP A 513 43.56 -0.84 -10.67
CA TRP A 513 43.35 -0.36 -9.31
C TRP A 513 44.23 -1.14 -8.35
N ARG A 514 44.76 -0.44 -7.35
CA ARG A 514 45.46 -1.03 -6.21
C ARG A 514 45.16 -0.21 -4.96
N SER A 515 45.16 -0.88 -3.82
CA SER A 515 45.17 -0.28 -2.50
C SER A 515 46.49 -0.64 -1.83
N ASP A 516 46.99 0.24 -0.97
CA ASP A 516 48.07 -0.09 -0.04
C ASP A 516 47.56 -0.74 1.26
N GLU A 517 46.24 -0.88 1.44
CA GLU A 517 45.63 -1.67 2.50
C GLU A 517 45.80 -3.17 2.20
N PRO A 518 46.48 -3.96 3.05
CA PRO A 518 46.70 -5.39 2.80
C PRO A 518 45.42 -6.23 2.80
N GLU A 519 44.42 -5.81 3.57
CA GLU A 519 43.16 -6.53 3.79
C GLU A 519 41.99 -6.00 2.96
N GLY A 520 42.15 -4.82 2.33
CA GLY A 520 41.15 -4.22 1.46
C GLY A 520 40.96 -5.01 0.17
N LYS A 521 39.72 -5.10 -0.31
CA LYS A 521 39.38 -5.89 -1.52
C LYS A 521 38.66 -5.01 -2.54
N PHE A 522 39.02 -5.20 -3.81
CA PHE A 522 38.21 -4.70 -4.92
C PHE A 522 37.35 -5.82 -5.48
N ASP A 523 36.12 -5.51 -5.87
CA ASP A 523 35.26 -6.39 -6.67
C ASP A 523 35.89 -6.71 -8.04
N ALA A 524 36.60 -5.74 -8.62
CA ALA A 524 37.37 -5.83 -9.83
C ALA A 524 38.65 -4.98 -9.73
N THR A 525 39.76 -5.46 -10.28
CA THR A 525 41.02 -4.70 -10.33
C THR A 525 41.25 -4.00 -11.67
N ARG A 526 40.23 -3.99 -12.54
CA ARG A 526 40.24 -3.47 -13.91
C ARG A 526 38.93 -2.76 -14.20
N GLY A 527 38.97 -1.75 -15.05
CA GLY A 527 37.81 -0.93 -15.39
C GLY A 527 37.93 0.48 -14.86
N ASP A 528 36.98 1.31 -15.27
CA ASP A 528 36.81 2.71 -14.86
C ASP A 528 35.91 2.86 -13.64
N ILE A 529 35.22 1.79 -13.23
CA ILE A 529 34.41 1.72 -12.02
C ILE A 529 34.81 0.47 -11.24
N VAL A 530 35.08 0.62 -9.95
CA VAL A 530 35.35 -0.48 -9.02
C VAL A 530 34.70 -0.20 -7.67
N THR A 531 34.28 -1.24 -6.96
CA THR A 531 33.87 -1.18 -5.56
C THR A 531 35.00 -1.66 -4.68
N TYR A 532 35.45 -0.80 -3.77
CA TYR A 532 36.45 -1.09 -2.76
C TYR A 532 35.79 -1.38 -1.41
N THR A 533 36.10 -2.54 -0.81
CA THR A 533 35.71 -2.91 0.54
C THR A 533 36.89 -2.75 1.50
N ALA A 534 36.71 -1.97 2.56
CA ALA A 534 37.69 -1.76 3.62
C ALA A 534 37.96 -3.05 4.41
N GLY A 535 39.22 -3.29 4.77
CA GLY A 535 39.64 -4.41 5.62
C GLY A 535 39.34 -4.15 7.10
N TYR A 536 39.97 -4.95 7.98
CA TYR A 536 39.73 -4.88 9.42
C TYR A 536 40.70 -3.97 10.18
N GLN A 537 41.64 -3.32 9.48
CA GLN A 537 42.67 -2.47 10.08
C GLN A 537 42.35 -0.99 9.90
N GLU A 538 42.33 -0.25 11.01
CA GLU A 538 42.16 1.21 10.99
C GLU A 538 43.40 1.91 10.39
N GLY A 539 43.18 2.96 9.59
CA GLY A 539 44.27 3.70 8.97
C GLY A 539 43.79 4.51 7.76
N THR A 540 44.66 5.38 7.24
CA THR A 540 44.43 6.03 5.95
C THR A 540 45.26 5.31 4.89
N TYR A 541 44.56 4.76 3.90
CA TYR A 541 45.09 3.97 2.81
C TYR A 541 44.96 4.74 1.49
N LEU A 542 45.96 4.59 0.62
CA LEU A 542 45.98 5.19 -0.70
C LEU A 542 45.49 4.19 -1.73
N ILE A 543 44.38 4.53 -2.37
CA ILE A 543 43.89 3.85 -3.55
C ILE A 543 44.48 4.53 -4.77
N THR A 544 45.20 3.75 -5.58
CA THR A 544 45.79 4.23 -6.84
C THR A 544 45.07 3.60 -8.02
N VAL A 545 44.66 4.43 -8.99
CA VAL A 545 44.33 3.99 -10.35
C VAL A 545 45.42 4.44 -11.30
N TYR A 546 45.86 3.55 -12.18
CA TYR A 546 46.89 3.86 -13.17
C TYR A 546 46.61 3.17 -14.51
N ASP A 547 47.06 3.79 -15.59
CA ASP A 547 47.03 3.20 -16.94
C ASP A 547 48.30 2.36 -17.17
N ARG A 548 48.13 1.08 -17.53
CA ARG A 548 49.24 0.15 -17.77
C ARG A 548 50.05 0.46 -19.05
N LYS A 549 49.47 1.18 -20.03
CA LYS A 549 50.11 1.45 -21.33
C LYS A 549 50.87 2.77 -21.39
N LYS A 550 50.69 3.67 -20.43
CA LYS A 550 51.32 5.00 -20.38
C LYS A 550 52.02 5.19 -19.02
N GLU A 551 53.36 5.30 -19.00
CA GLU A 551 54.09 5.70 -17.78
C GLU A 551 53.63 7.08 -17.24
N PRO A 552 53.66 7.29 -15.92
CA PRO A 552 52.63 6.83 -15.00
C PRO A 552 51.59 7.96 -14.79
N LYS A 553 50.53 7.99 -15.60
CA LYS A 553 49.34 8.76 -15.21
C LYS A 553 48.65 7.97 -14.10
N GLN A 554 48.84 8.40 -12.86
CA GLN A 554 48.21 7.81 -11.69
C GLN A 554 47.29 8.84 -11.06
N ALA A 555 46.13 8.39 -10.60
CA ALA A 555 45.31 9.15 -9.68
C ALA A 555 45.28 8.43 -8.34
N ILE A 556 45.29 9.21 -7.27
CA ILE A 556 45.32 8.72 -5.90
C ILE A 556 44.08 9.23 -5.17
N ALA A 557 43.40 8.35 -4.46
CA ALA A 557 42.37 8.67 -3.50
C ALA A 557 42.79 8.19 -2.12
N ALA A 558 42.40 8.90 -1.07
CA ALA A 558 42.67 8.50 0.31
C ALA A 558 41.41 7.91 0.95
N VAL A 559 41.48 6.67 1.43
CA VAL A 559 40.42 6.00 2.18
C VAL A 559 40.84 5.87 3.63
N THR A 560 40.09 6.48 4.53
CA THR A 560 40.34 6.38 5.97
C THR A 560 39.40 5.34 6.59
N VAL A 561 39.94 4.20 7.00
CA VAL A 561 39.23 3.15 7.73
C VAL A 561 39.27 3.49 9.22
N VAL A 562 38.10 3.56 9.84
CA VAL A 562 37.96 3.86 11.27
C VAL A 562 37.25 2.71 11.98
N LYS A 563 37.60 2.44 13.25
CA LYS A 563 36.74 1.60 14.09
C LYS A 563 35.40 2.30 14.27
N GLU A 564 34.35 1.49 14.40
CA GLU A 564 32.99 1.91 14.71
C GLU A 564 33.03 3.05 15.74
N ARG A 565 32.71 4.25 15.28
CA ARG A 565 32.98 5.47 16.04
C ARG A 565 31.88 5.57 17.09
N PRO A 566 32.17 5.59 18.41
CA PRO A 566 31.16 6.02 19.36
C PRO A 566 30.78 7.46 18.99
N GLU A 567 29.50 7.67 18.69
CA GLU A 567 28.94 8.92 18.17
C GLU A 567 29.49 10.13 18.94
N ARG A 568 30.46 10.84 18.35
CA ARG A 568 30.89 12.15 18.86
C ARG A 568 29.70 13.08 18.70
N ALA A 569 29.27 13.68 19.81
CA ALA A 569 28.33 14.78 19.87
C ALA A 569 28.77 15.89 18.91
N ARG A 570 28.24 15.86 17.68
CA ARG A 570 28.32 16.99 16.75
C ARG A 570 27.31 18.03 17.25
N LYS A 571 27.85 19.24 17.45
CA LYS A 571 27.17 20.48 17.82
C LYS A 571 25.78 20.58 17.19
N ASP A 572 24.78 20.80 18.04
CA ASP A 572 23.44 21.33 17.77
C ASP A 572 23.00 21.24 16.30
N ASP A 573 22.67 20.01 15.95
CA ASP A 573 22.25 19.51 14.65
C ASP A 573 20.79 19.94 14.37
N ASP A 574 20.63 20.70 13.26
CA ASP A 574 19.43 21.23 12.57
C ASP A 574 18.37 20.17 12.20
N SER A 575 18.55 18.93 12.66
CA SER A 575 17.60 17.84 12.52
C SER A 575 16.26 18.17 13.20
N PRO A 576 15.13 18.05 12.47
CA PRO A 576 13.82 18.41 13.00
C PRO A 576 13.48 17.55 14.24
N SER A 577 13.14 18.24 15.33
CA SER A 577 12.64 17.61 16.56
C SER A 577 11.13 17.76 16.65
N ILE A 578 10.45 16.64 16.88
CA ILE A 578 9.01 16.53 17.07
C ILE A 578 8.74 16.30 18.55
N VAL A 579 7.69 16.88 19.12
CA VAL A 579 7.26 16.56 20.50
C VAL A 579 5.85 15.99 20.44
N ILE A 580 5.65 14.79 21.00
CA ILE A 580 4.33 14.14 21.09
C ILE A 580 4.11 13.78 22.56
N GLU A 581 2.98 14.22 23.15
CA GLU A 581 2.63 14.04 24.57
C GLU A 581 3.79 14.33 25.57
N GLY A 582 4.64 15.34 25.28
CA GLY A 582 5.77 15.74 26.13
C GLY A 582 7.05 14.92 25.95
N ILE A 583 7.06 13.95 25.02
CA ILE A 583 8.25 13.18 24.61
C ILE A 583 8.82 13.80 23.34
N ARG A 584 10.11 14.15 23.35
CA ARG A 584 10.81 14.77 22.23
C ARG A 584 11.46 13.70 21.35
N TYR A 585 11.03 13.58 20.11
CA TYR A 585 11.58 12.74 19.07
C TYR A 585 12.50 13.56 18.16
N LYS A 586 13.76 13.16 17.98
CA LYS A 586 14.66 13.78 16.99
C LYS A 586 14.80 12.87 15.80
N LEU A 587 14.48 13.38 14.60
CA LEU A 587 14.58 12.60 13.38
C LEU A 587 15.99 12.75 12.79
N ARG A 588 16.68 11.65 12.56
CA ARG A 588 18.00 11.62 11.91
C ARG A 588 17.96 10.75 10.65
N ALA A 589 18.56 11.25 9.58
CA ALA A 589 18.80 10.44 8.39
C ALA A 589 20.01 9.52 8.61
N ARG A 590 19.88 8.26 8.22
CA ARG A 590 20.97 7.28 8.06
C ARG A 590 20.92 6.70 6.65
N ASN A 591 22.06 6.25 6.14
CA ASN A 591 22.19 5.68 4.80
C ASN A 591 23.03 4.39 4.88
N VAL A 592 22.45 3.29 5.36
CA VAL A 592 23.18 2.04 5.64
C VAL A 592 22.50 0.86 4.95
N GLU A 593 23.19 0.09 4.11
CA GLU A 593 22.55 -0.92 3.25
C GLU A 593 21.94 -2.14 3.98
N LYS A 594 22.34 -2.42 5.23
CA LYS A 594 21.94 -3.63 5.98
C LYS A 594 21.22 -3.35 7.31
N SER A 595 20.74 -2.13 7.52
CA SER A 595 20.01 -1.74 8.73
C SER A 595 18.50 -1.72 8.48
N PRO A 596 17.62 -2.00 9.46
CA PRO A 596 16.18 -1.79 9.33
C PRO A 596 15.85 -0.38 8.85
N PHE A 597 14.73 -0.21 8.14
CA PHE A 597 14.33 1.07 7.53
C PHE A 597 14.12 2.19 8.56
N LEU A 598 13.83 1.82 9.81
CA LEU A 598 13.84 2.68 10.98
C LEU A 598 14.61 1.98 12.11
N SER A 599 15.43 2.73 12.83
CA SER A 599 16.03 2.28 14.10
C SER A 599 15.90 3.37 15.16
N TRP A 600 15.80 2.99 16.42
CA TRP A 600 15.52 3.90 17.52
C TRP A 600 16.64 3.81 18.54
N LYS A 601 17.01 4.96 19.12
CA LYS A 601 17.90 5.01 20.27
C LYS A 601 17.16 5.72 21.40
N ALA A 602 16.90 5.00 22.49
CA ALA A 602 16.39 5.61 23.70
C ALA A 602 17.41 6.63 24.21
N GLY A 603 17.00 7.89 24.30
CA GLY A 603 17.80 8.94 24.90
C GLY A 603 17.82 8.85 26.42
N ASP A 604 18.72 9.61 27.02
CA ASP A 604 18.97 9.64 28.45
C ASP A 604 17.67 9.82 29.28
N VAL A 605 17.55 9.02 30.34
CA VAL A 605 16.31 8.71 31.10
C VAL A 605 15.71 9.95 31.78
N THR A 606 16.44 11.05 31.83
CA THR A 606 16.03 12.31 32.47
C THR A 606 15.34 13.31 31.54
N THR A 607 15.36 13.12 30.21
CA THR A 607 14.91 14.16 29.25
C THR A 607 13.70 13.81 28.38
N LYS A 608 13.07 12.63 28.56
CA LYS A 608 11.99 12.12 27.69
C LYS A 608 12.33 12.31 26.20
N PHE A 609 13.51 11.87 25.80
CA PHE A 609 14.08 12.08 24.47
C PHE A 609 14.27 10.76 23.73
N VAL A 610 13.88 10.68 22.46
CA VAL A 610 14.02 9.49 21.61
C VAL A 610 14.59 9.89 20.27
N GLU A 611 15.65 9.22 19.84
CA GLU A 611 16.24 9.47 18.53
C GLU A 611 15.74 8.43 17.53
N ILE A 612 15.20 8.91 16.40
CA ILE A 612 14.66 8.07 15.33
C ILE A 612 15.59 8.19 14.12
N HIS A 613 16.20 7.08 13.75
CA HIS A 613 17.10 7.00 12.61
C HIS A 613 16.38 6.39 11.41
N ILE A 614 16.18 7.19 10.38
CA ILE A 614 15.49 6.83 9.14
C ILE A 614 16.54 6.39 8.12
N ASN A 615 16.48 5.14 7.68
CA ASN A 615 17.43 4.59 6.72
C ASN A 615 16.92 4.76 5.28
N TRP A 616 17.32 5.85 4.61
CA TRP A 616 16.80 6.19 3.28
C TRP A 616 17.29 5.26 2.15
N LYS A 617 18.36 4.49 2.38
CA LYS A 617 18.82 3.46 1.46
C LYS A 617 18.01 2.16 1.53
N HIS A 618 17.13 2.02 2.52
CA HIS A 618 16.31 0.83 2.64
C HIS A 618 15.25 0.78 1.53
N SER A 619 15.11 -0.38 0.89
CA SER A 619 14.24 -0.61 -0.27
C SER A 619 12.81 -0.06 -0.08
N VAL A 620 12.21 -0.31 1.10
CA VAL A 620 10.88 0.20 1.48
C VAL A 620 10.71 1.73 1.39
N LEU A 621 11.69 2.51 1.83
CA LEU A 621 11.60 3.98 1.79
C LEU A 621 11.99 4.52 0.41
N ARG A 622 12.93 3.86 -0.27
CA ARG A 622 13.35 4.17 -1.64
C ARG A 622 12.17 4.02 -2.62
N GLN A 623 11.48 2.89 -2.51
CA GLN A 623 10.27 2.54 -3.27
C GLN A 623 9.09 3.48 -2.96
N ALA A 624 8.81 3.78 -1.69
CA ALA A 624 7.73 4.70 -1.33
C ALA A 624 7.98 6.16 -1.79
N LEU A 625 9.25 6.58 -1.92
CA LEU A 625 9.65 7.88 -2.45
C LEU A 625 9.59 7.94 -4.00
N GLU A 626 9.87 6.81 -4.68
CA GLU A 626 9.72 6.63 -6.12
C GLU A 626 8.24 6.65 -6.56
N GLU A 627 7.32 6.21 -5.68
CA GLU A 627 5.87 6.15 -5.94
C GLU A 627 5.14 7.50 -5.78
N SER A 628 5.20 8.13 -4.59
CA SER A 628 4.77 9.52 -4.36
C SER A 628 5.19 10.03 -2.97
N ARG A 629 5.51 11.33 -2.86
CA ARG A 629 5.85 11.96 -1.56
C ARG A 629 4.84 11.66 -0.43
N PRO A 630 3.51 11.68 -0.67
CA PRO A 630 2.52 11.31 0.35
C PRO A 630 2.64 9.87 0.88
N ALA A 631 3.05 8.89 0.07
CA ALA A 631 3.15 7.49 0.47
C ALA A 631 4.32 7.28 1.45
N CYS A 632 5.51 7.79 1.12
CA CYS A 632 6.65 7.77 2.03
C CYS A 632 6.36 8.56 3.33
N ARG A 633 5.62 9.67 3.23
CA ARG A 633 5.17 10.47 4.38
C ARG A 633 4.26 9.67 5.33
N GLN A 634 3.30 8.91 4.79
CA GLN A 634 2.39 8.08 5.60
C GLN A 634 3.12 6.94 6.31
N ILE A 635 4.08 6.28 5.65
CA ILE A 635 4.88 5.21 6.25
C ILE A 635 5.67 5.74 7.44
N LEU A 636 6.34 6.87 7.30
CA LEU A 636 7.13 7.47 8.38
C LEU A 636 6.26 7.93 9.55
N ILE A 637 5.14 8.61 9.29
CA ILE A 637 4.21 9.05 10.34
C ILE A 637 3.64 7.85 11.11
N ARG A 638 3.19 6.81 10.41
CA ARG A 638 2.61 5.62 11.03
C ARG A 638 3.59 4.94 11.99
N GLN A 639 4.86 4.88 11.64
CA GLN A 639 5.88 4.22 12.45
C GLN A 639 6.31 5.06 13.65
N VAL A 640 6.43 6.39 13.50
CA VAL A 640 6.68 7.30 14.64
C VAL A 640 5.54 7.22 15.65
N LEU A 641 4.29 7.17 15.17
CA LEU A 641 3.10 7.03 16.03
C LEU A 641 3.06 5.67 16.74
N PHE A 642 3.35 4.58 16.02
CA PHE A 642 3.39 3.24 16.59
C PHE A 642 4.41 3.17 17.73
N HIS A 643 5.60 3.73 17.54
CA HIS A 643 6.65 3.74 18.55
C HIS A 643 6.34 4.67 19.73
N HIS A 644 5.72 5.82 19.47
CA HIS A 644 5.24 6.71 20.54
C HIS A 644 4.23 6.00 21.46
N LEU A 645 3.36 5.19 20.87
CA LEU A 645 2.39 4.40 21.60
C LEU A 645 3.02 3.22 22.34
N GLU A 646 4.08 2.60 21.83
CA GLU A 646 4.87 1.61 22.58
C GLU A 646 5.48 2.24 23.84
N ILE A 647 6.06 3.44 23.74
CA ILE A 647 6.68 4.14 24.87
C ILE A 647 5.64 4.53 25.94
N ILE A 648 4.45 4.98 25.52
CA ILE A 648 3.38 5.33 26.46
C ILE A 648 2.62 4.08 26.93
N SER A 649 2.65 2.97 26.19
CA SER A 649 2.10 1.67 26.60
C SER A 649 2.82 1.12 27.83
N ASP A 650 4.11 1.37 27.97
CA ASP A 650 4.86 1.02 29.18
C ASP A 650 4.38 1.85 30.41
N GLU A 651 3.80 3.04 30.20
CA GLU A 651 3.13 3.85 31.24
C GLU A 651 1.61 3.52 31.39
N LEU A 652 0.94 3.08 30.33
CA LEU A 652 -0.49 2.76 30.28
C LEU A 652 -0.67 1.24 30.25
N GLN A 653 -0.83 0.64 31.42
CA GLN A 653 -0.93 -0.81 31.69
C GLN A 653 -2.06 -1.61 30.98
N SER A 654 -2.63 -1.15 29.84
CA SER A 654 -3.75 -1.78 29.15
C SER A 654 -3.73 -1.60 27.61
N PRO A 655 -3.70 -2.70 26.81
CA PRO A 655 -3.75 -2.67 25.33
C PRO A 655 -5.00 -2.03 24.72
N LYS A 656 -6.11 -1.98 25.46
CA LYS A 656 -7.38 -1.40 24.99
C LYS A 656 -7.27 0.12 24.83
N THR A 657 -6.54 0.76 25.73
CA THR A 657 -6.33 2.21 25.76
C THR A 657 -5.47 2.69 24.59
N ILE A 658 -4.56 1.82 24.10
CA ILE A 658 -3.68 2.08 22.95
C ILE A 658 -4.49 2.11 21.65
N ASN A 659 -5.38 1.14 21.45
CA ASN A 659 -6.22 1.04 20.24
C ASN A 659 -7.24 2.19 20.14
N ASP A 660 -7.83 2.59 21.27
CA ASP A 660 -8.77 3.71 21.31
C ASP A 660 -8.06 5.06 21.05
N LYS A 661 -6.84 5.24 21.58
CA LYS A 661 -6.00 6.40 21.24
C LYS A 661 -5.54 6.40 19.77
N MET A 662 -5.16 5.25 19.21
CA MET A 662 -4.80 5.08 17.79
C MET A 662 -5.93 5.53 16.86
N ALA A 663 -7.15 5.06 17.13
CA ALA A 663 -8.32 5.40 16.34
C ALA A 663 -8.62 6.91 16.40
N SER A 664 -8.58 7.51 17.60
CA SER A 664 -8.80 8.94 17.78
C SER A 664 -7.73 9.81 17.09
N LEU A 665 -6.48 9.35 17.05
CA LEU A 665 -5.38 10.07 16.42
C LEU A 665 -5.46 9.98 14.89
N HIS A 666 -5.75 8.79 14.35
CA HIS A 666 -5.97 8.59 12.91
C HIS A 666 -7.14 9.42 12.39
N GLU A 667 -8.24 9.49 13.16
CA GLU A 667 -9.43 10.28 12.82
C GLU A 667 -9.12 11.79 12.73
N LYS A 668 -8.37 12.33 13.71
CA LYS A 668 -7.95 13.75 13.71
C LYS A 668 -7.01 14.10 12.56
N ILE A 669 -6.11 13.18 12.20
CA ILE A 669 -5.19 13.36 11.07
C ILE A 669 -5.96 13.33 9.74
N ALA A 670 -6.90 12.40 9.58
CA ALA A 670 -7.73 12.30 8.39
C ALA A 670 -8.61 13.56 8.19
N GLN A 671 -9.22 14.07 9.26
CA GLN A 671 -10.05 15.28 9.23
C GLN A 671 -9.28 16.51 8.73
N ARG A 672 -8.06 16.72 9.22
CA ARG A 672 -7.21 17.87 8.84
C ARG A 672 -6.62 17.75 7.44
N LEU A 673 -6.38 16.53 6.94
CA LEU A 673 -5.95 16.31 5.56
C LEU A 673 -7.06 16.66 4.58
N MET A 674 -8.33 16.41 4.95
CA MET A 674 -9.49 16.82 4.16
C MET A 674 -9.79 18.33 4.22
N GLU A 675 -9.22 19.07 5.17
CA GLU A 675 -9.39 20.54 5.28
C GLU A 675 -8.34 21.34 4.46
N LYS A 676 -7.29 20.69 3.93
CA LYS A 676 -6.19 21.32 3.19
C LYS A 676 -6.17 21.03 1.68
N ASP A 677 -7.01 20.11 1.22
CA ASP A 677 -7.36 19.89 -0.20
C ASP A 677 -8.73 20.54 -0.48
#